data_AF-A0A5J5NZE7-F1
#
_entry.id   AF-A0A5J5NZE7-F1
#
_cell.length_a   1.000
_cell.length_b   1.000
_cell.length_c   1.000
_cell.angle_alpha   90.00
_cell.angle_beta   90.00
_cell.angle_gamma   90.00
#
_symmetry.space_group_name_H-M   'P 1'
#
loop_
_entity.id
_entity.type
_entity.pdbx_description
1 polymer ?
#
loop_
_entity_poly.entity_id
_entity_poly.type
_entity_poly.pdbx_seq_one_letter_code
_entity_poly.pdbx_strand_id
1 'polypeptide(L)'
;MQYLAALGGGSGIEYEILKTNPILEAFGNAKTLRNDNSSRFGKLIEIHFSETGKISGAKIQTFLLEKVVLVTPFFIVLCHLSRVVQCAEGERSYHIFYQLCAGAPQKLNLKDVNEYKYLNQSNCYAISGVDDAEQFHIVKEALDIVHVSEEDQESVFAMLAAVLWLGNISFNMIDNENHVEAVADESLINVAQLIGCETVDLNLALSTRKMRVGHDNIIQKLTLSQAIDTRDALAKSIYACLFEWLVEQINKSLAVGKRRTGRSISILDIYGFESFGRNSFEQFCINYANERLQQHFNRHLFKLEQEEYIQDGIDWAKVDFDDNQDCLNLFEKKPLGLLSLLDEESTFPNGTDITFANKLKQHLNSNPCFRGEREKAFTVSHFAGEVTYDTTGFLEKNRDLLHLDSIQLLSLCLCHLPQIFASNMLNQSEKTVVGPLHKAGGADSQKLSVATNFKSQLFQLMQRLESTTPHFIRCIKPNNLQSPGSYEQGLVLQQLRCCGVLEVVRISRSGFPSRMSHQKFARRYGFLLLENVASQDPLSVSVAILHQFNILPEMYQVGYTKLFFRTGQIGILEDTRNHTLHGILRVQSCFRGHQAQRHFKELQRGIATLQSFVRGEKARQEFAVLLQRHRAAVVIQKWIKGRNVKKTFKKINDASIVIQSVIRGWLVRRCSQDIGLVKPGGSKENESDEVLVKSSFLSEVQRRVLKAEAALREKEEENDILHQQLQQYESRWSECEVKMKSMEEVWQKQMRSLQSSLSIAKKSLAVDESERNSDASVNTSDEREYCWDTGSNHKGPESNGLRPMSAGLSVISRLAEEFEQRSQVFGDDAKFLVEVKSGQGEASLNPDRELRRLKQMFETWKKDYAVRLRETKVVLNKLGNEEGALDRVKKKWWGRRNSTRDT
;
A
#
# COMPACT_ATOMS: atom_id res chain seq x y z
N MET A 1 12.67 -11.25 -6.12
CA MET A 1 11.60 -10.39 -6.69
C MET A 1 10.85 -11.04 -7.84
N GLN A 2 11.49 -11.55 -8.90
CA GLN A 2 10.84 -12.17 -10.07
C GLN A 2 9.69 -13.15 -9.75
N TYR A 3 9.85 -14.01 -8.74
CA TYR A 3 8.78 -14.92 -8.28
C TYR A 3 7.50 -14.19 -7.82
N LEU A 4 7.64 -13.07 -7.10
CA LEU A 4 6.50 -12.26 -6.65
C LEU A 4 5.87 -11.49 -7.82
N ALA A 5 6.68 -11.01 -8.77
CA ALA A 5 6.21 -10.40 -10.00
C ALA A 5 5.38 -11.37 -10.86
N ALA A 6 5.83 -12.62 -10.99
CA ALA A 6 5.12 -13.66 -11.73
C ALA A 6 3.78 -14.07 -11.09
N LEU A 7 3.68 -14.08 -9.75
CA LEU A 7 2.47 -14.44 -9.01
C LEU A 7 1.48 -13.28 -8.85
N GLY A 8 1.97 -12.07 -8.56
CA GLY A 8 1.16 -10.89 -8.25
C GLY A 8 0.73 -10.07 -9.48
N GLY A 9 0.98 -10.60 -10.68
CA GLY A 9 1.07 -9.84 -11.93
C GLY A 9 -0.21 -9.24 -12.51
N GLY A 10 0.03 -8.34 -13.48
CA GLY A 10 -0.99 -7.75 -14.34
C GLY A 10 -1.30 -6.29 -14.04
N SER A 11 -0.37 -5.55 -13.42
CA SER A 11 -0.44 -4.09 -13.25
C SER A 11 0.62 -3.33 -14.05
N GLY A 12 1.70 -3.98 -14.52
CA GLY A 12 2.83 -3.36 -15.22
C GLY A 12 3.94 -2.89 -14.26
N ILE A 13 3.55 -2.47 -13.05
CA ILE A 13 4.45 -2.09 -11.95
C ILE A 13 5.45 -3.21 -11.62
N GLU A 14 5.07 -4.46 -11.85
CA GLU A 14 5.95 -5.61 -11.61
C GLU A 14 7.22 -5.59 -12.48
N TYR A 15 7.15 -5.00 -13.67
CA TYR A 15 8.28 -4.81 -14.60
C TYR A 15 9.15 -3.61 -14.17
N GLU A 16 8.52 -2.50 -13.79
CA GLU A 16 9.21 -1.30 -13.25
C GLU A 16 10.05 -1.67 -12.03
N ILE A 17 9.49 -2.41 -11.06
CA ILE A 17 10.21 -2.90 -9.87
C ILE A 17 11.46 -3.70 -10.27
N LEU A 18 11.37 -4.57 -11.28
CA LEU A 18 12.53 -5.37 -11.71
C LEU A 18 13.61 -4.52 -12.39
N LYS A 19 13.22 -3.47 -13.12
CA LYS A 19 14.14 -2.54 -13.80
C LYS A 19 14.83 -1.55 -12.85
N THR A 20 14.38 -1.42 -11.60
CA THR A 20 15.15 -0.67 -10.57
C THR A 20 16.49 -1.31 -10.21
N ASN A 21 16.65 -2.63 -10.35
CA ASN A 21 17.89 -3.33 -9.95
C ASN A 21 19.10 -2.87 -10.77
N PRO A 22 19.11 -2.87 -12.13
CA PRO A 22 20.22 -2.35 -12.93
C PRO A 22 20.71 -0.96 -12.50
N ILE A 23 19.78 -0.05 -12.19
CA ILE A 23 20.11 1.32 -11.74
C ILE A 23 20.81 1.26 -10.37
N LEU A 24 20.23 0.54 -9.41
CA LEU A 24 20.79 0.42 -8.06
C LEU A 24 22.11 -0.36 -8.03
N GLU A 25 22.31 -1.31 -8.94
CA GLU A 25 23.58 -2.03 -9.09
C GLU A 25 24.65 -1.15 -9.74
N ALA A 26 24.32 -0.38 -10.78
CA ALA A 26 25.27 0.54 -11.42
C ALA A 26 25.82 1.59 -10.45
N PHE A 27 24.94 2.22 -9.66
CA PHE A 27 25.34 3.28 -8.73
C PHE A 27 25.71 2.78 -7.32
N GLY A 28 25.32 1.56 -6.94
CA GLY A 28 25.49 1.04 -5.57
C GLY A 28 26.43 -0.16 -5.45
N ASN A 29 26.82 -0.80 -6.55
CA ASN A 29 27.74 -1.93 -6.54
C ASN A 29 29.11 -1.55 -7.13
N ALA A 30 30.13 -2.30 -6.71
CA ALA A 30 31.50 -2.17 -7.20
C ALA A 30 32.21 -3.53 -7.22
N LYS A 31 33.27 -3.64 -8.03
CA LYS A 31 34.18 -4.79 -7.98
C LYS A 31 35.11 -4.69 -6.77
N THR A 32 35.20 -5.79 -6.04
CA THR A 32 36.09 -6.03 -4.91
C THR A 32 37.00 -7.22 -5.17
N LEU A 33 38.06 -7.40 -4.39
CA LEU A 33 38.94 -8.58 -4.49
C LEU A 33 38.24 -9.94 -4.31
N ARG A 34 37.01 -9.97 -3.78
CA ARG A 34 36.26 -11.21 -3.46
C ARG A 34 34.96 -11.38 -4.27
N ASN A 35 34.48 -10.34 -4.94
CA ASN A 35 33.22 -10.29 -5.70
C ASN A 35 33.26 -9.14 -6.73
N ASP A 36 33.05 -9.45 -8.01
CA ASP A 36 33.07 -8.47 -9.11
C ASP A 36 31.82 -7.57 -9.16
N ASN A 37 30.70 -7.95 -8.54
CA ASN A 37 29.47 -7.15 -8.43
C ASN A 37 28.99 -7.14 -6.97
N SER A 38 29.71 -6.44 -6.09
CA SER A 38 29.38 -6.36 -4.66
C SER A 38 28.52 -5.13 -4.37
N SER A 39 27.29 -5.34 -3.90
CA SER A 39 26.50 -4.27 -3.27
C SER A 39 27.26 -3.66 -2.11
N ARG A 40 27.43 -2.33 -2.13
CA ARG A 40 28.11 -1.55 -1.09
C ARG A 40 27.11 -0.69 -0.29
N PHE A 41 25.82 -1.03 -0.33
CA PHE A 41 24.75 -0.40 0.45
C PHE A 41 23.74 -1.46 0.91
N GLY A 42 23.00 -1.16 1.98
CA GLY A 42 21.84 -1.95 2.38
C GLY A 42 20.57 -1.54 1.63
N LYS A 43 19.76 -2.51 1.21
CA LYS A 43 18.57 -2.32 0.38
C LYS A 43 17.36 -3.01 1.01
N LEU A 44 16.38 -2.23 1.48
CA LEU A 44 15.07 -2.74 1.89
C LEU A 44 14.07 -2.45 0.77
N ILE A 45 13.53 -3.49 0.15
CA ILE A 45 12.44 -3.36 -0.83
C ILE A 45 11.14 -3.82 -0.16
N GLU A 46 10.24 -2.88 0.10
CA GLU A 46 8.88 -3.15 0.55
C GLU A 46 7.94 -3.21 -0.66
N ILE A 47 7.31 -4.37 -0.88
CA ILE A 47 6.32 -4.57 -1.93
C ILE A 47 4.94 -4.55 -1.29
N HIS A 48 4.07 -3.65 -1.73
CA HIS A 48 2.69 -3.52 -1.23
C HIS A 48 1.72 -4.34 -2.09
N PHE A 49 0.72 -4.95 -1.43
CA PHE A 49 -0.28 -5.80 -2.07
C PHE A 49 -1.71 -5.26 -1.91
N SER A 50 -2.53 -5.52 -2.93
CA SER A 50 -3.99 -5.33 -2.88
C SER A 50 -4.67 -6.38 -2.00
N GLU A 51 -5.96 -6.18 -1.70
CA GLU A 51 -6.76 -7.17 -0.96
C GLU A 51 -6.89 -8.49 -1.72
N THR A 52 -6.86 -8.39 -3.06
CA THR A 52 -6.87 -9.50 -4.03
C THR A 52 -5.50 -10.16 -4.24
N GLY A 53 -4.44 -9.69 -3.56
CA GLY A 53 -3.10 -10.29 -3.61
C GLY A 53 -2.25 -9.90 -4.84
N LYS A 54 -2.66 -8.88 -5.60
CA LYS A 54 -1.83 -8.29 -6.68
C LYS A 54 -0.85 -7.28 -6.12
N ILE A 55 0.27 -7.05 -6.82
CA ILE A 55 1.19 -5.96 -6.47
C ILE A 55 0.49 -4.62 -6.78
N SER A 56 0.52 -3.69 -5.82
CA SER A 56 -0.10 -2.36 -5.96
C SER A 56 0.90 -1.21 -6.09
N GLY A 57 2.15 -1.45 -5.67
CA GLY A 57 3.23 -0.46 -5.60
C GLY A 57 4.38 -0.99 -4.75
N ALA A 58 5.48 -0.25 -4.68
CA ALA A 58 6.63 -0.60 -3.85
C ALA A 58 7.31 0.64 -3.27
N LYS A 59 8.10 0.43 -2.22
CA LYS A 59 8.99 1.43 -1.63
C LYS A 59 10.37 0.83 -1.44
N ILE A 60 11.39 1.46 -2.00
CA ILE A 60 12.79 1.12 -1.78
C ILE A 60 13.33 2.07 -0.72
N GLN A 61 13.91 1.53 0.34
CA GLN A 61 14.62 2.30 1.35
C GLN A 61 16.04 1.77 1.43
N THR A 62 17.00 2.64 1.14
CA THR A 62 18.43 2.33 1.28
C THR A 62 18.86 2.60 2.73
N PHE A 63 19.68 1.71 3.25
CA PHE A 63 20.22 1.76 4.62
C PHE A 63 21.73 1.68 4.52
N LEU A 64 22.41 2.73 5.02
CA LEU A 64 23.80 3.03 4.71
C LEU A 64 24.14 3.01 3.20
N LEU A 65 24.16 4.20 2.61
CA LEU A 65 25.47 4.65 2.16
C LEU A 65 26.13 5.31 3.37
N GLU A 66 27.42 5.04 3.55
CA GLU A 66 28.26 5.90 4.39
C GLU A 66 28.08 7.35 3.94
N LYS A 67 28.00 8.31 4.87
CA LYS A 67 28.33 9.72 4.60
C LYS A 67 29.80 10.04 4.92
N VAL A 68 30.66 9.01 4.99
CA VAL A 68 32.07 9.13 5.39
C VAL A 68 32.86 9.97 4.37
N VAL A 69 32.85 11.28 4.59
CA VAL A 69 33.86 12.21 4.12
C VAL A 69 35.21 11.73 4.63
N LEU A 70 36.14 11.53 3.70
CA LEU A 70 37.53 11.18 4.01
C LEU A 70 38.45 12.34 3.70
N VAL A 71 39.35 12.53 4.66
CA VAL A 71 40.38 13.53 4.83
C VAL A 71 41.68 12.72 5.07
N THR A 72 42.82 13.21 4.59
CA THR A 72 44.21 12.73 4.68
C THR A 72 44.80 12.01 3.44
N PRO A 73 45.98 12.49 2.95
CA PRO A 73 46.75 11.82 1.91
C PRO A 73 47.97 11.08 2.48
N PHE A 74 47.83 9.77 2.80
CA PHE A 74 48.86 8.71 2.66
C PHE A 74 48.36 7.36 3.23
N PHE A 75 48.58 6.26 2.49
CA PHE A 75 48.53 4.84 2.94
C PHE A 75 47.20 4.17 3.40
N ILE A 76 46.41 3.73 2.39
CA ILE A 76 45.83 2.36 2.21
C ILE A 76 44.76 1.80 3.22
N VAL A 77 43.64 1.33 2.61
CA VAL A 77 42.44 0.59 3.10
C VAL A 77 41.23 1.44 3.58
N LEU A 78 40.10 1.20 2.90
CA LEU A 78 38.98 2.10 2.63
C LEU A 78 37.76 1.25 2.19
N CYS A 79 36.47 1.66 2.35
CA CYS A 79 35.41 0.78 1.78
C CYS A 79 34.07 1.26 1.17
N HIS A 80 33.36 2.36 1.54
CA HIS A 80 32.10 2.69 0.83
C HIS A 80 32.04 4.10 0.22
N LEU A 81 32.16 5.20 0.97
CA LEU A 81 32.26 6.52 0.32
C LEU A 81 33.65 6.87 -0.18
N SER A 82 34.67 6.18 0.32
CA SER A 82 36.00 6.24 -0.27
C SER A 82 36.02 5.90 -1.76
N ARG A 83 35.25 4.89 -2.20
CA ARG A 83 35.37 4.33 -3.56
C ARG A 83 35.16 5.37 -4.67
N VAL A 84 34.46 6.47 -4.38
CA VAL A 84 34.30 7.62 -5.28
C VAL A 84 35.63 8.31 -5.58
N VAL A 85 36.55 8.38 -4.60
CA VAL A 85 37.80 9.15 -4.67
C VAL A 85 39.08 8.30 -4.58
N GLN A 86 39.01 7.11 -3.99
CA GLN A 86 40.15 6.23 -3.74
C GLN A 86 39.72 4.75 -3.81
N CYS A 87 40.51 3.92 -4.49
CA CYS A 87 40.27 2.49 -4.66
C CYS A 87 41.51 1.66 -4.31
N ALA A 88 41.31 0.46 -3.77
CA ALA A 88 42.40 -0.48 -3.52
C ALA A 88 42.86 -1.16 -4.83
N GLU A 89 44.13 -1.58 -4.88
CA GLU A 89 44.71 -2.29 -6.03
C GLU A 89 43.90 -3.56 -6.38
N GLY A 90 43.54 -3.72 -7.65
CA GLY A 90 42.70 -4.82 -8.14
C GLY A 90 41.18 -4.63 -7.98
N GLU A 91 40.72 -3.55 -7.34
CA GLU A 91 39.29 -3.22 -7.18
C GLU A 91 38.82 -2.16 -8.19
N ARG A 92 37.50 -1.93 -8.30
CA ARG A 92 36.95 -0.77 -9.03
C ARG A 92 36.18 0.17 -8.09
N SER A 93 35.97 1.39 -8.58
CA SER A 93 34.91 2.28 -8.10
C SER A 93 33.51 1.74 -8.49
N TYR A 94 32.46 2.52 -8.26
CA TYR A 94 31.09 2.18 -8.67
C TYR A 94 31.00 1.96 -10.19
N HIS A 95 30.23 0.95 -10.61
CA HIS A 95 30.18 0.54 -12.02
C HIS A 95 29.75 1.67 -12.96
N ILE A 96 28.86 2.56 -12.50
CA ILE A 96 28.33 3.67 -13.29
C ILE A 96 29.42 4.59 -13.86
N PHE A 97 30.57 4.76 -13.19
CA PHE A 97 31.65 5.60 -13.73
C PHE A 97 32.31 4.98 -14.97
N TYR A 98 32.55 3.66 -14.95
CA TYR A 98 33.13 2.94 -16.08
C TYR A 98 32.12 2.80 -17.24
N GLN A 99 30.85 2.55 -16.90
CA GLN A 99 29.73 2.53 -17.84
C GLN A 99 29.56 3.88 -18.53
N LEU A 100 29.64 4.98 -17.78
CA LEU A 100 29.60 6.35 -18.33
C LEU A 100 30.77 6.61 -19.28
N CYS A 101 32.01 6.31 -18.88
CA CYS A 101 33.17 6.46 -19.76
C CYS A 101 33.10 5.61 -21.04
N ALA A 102 32.48 4.44 -20.99
CA ALA A 102 32.37 3.53 -22.14
C ALA A 102 31.17 3.81 -23.07
N GLY A 103 30.03 4.26 -22.53
CA GLY A 103 28.76 4.36 -23.27
C GLY A 103 28.14 5.76 -23.41
N ALA A 104 28.68 6.78 -22.77
CA ALA A 104 28.07 8.12 -22.79
C ALA A 104 28.31 8.90 -24.11
N PRO A 105 27.39 9.79 -24.50
CA PRO A 105 27.60 10.67 -25.65
C PRO A 105 28.69 11.72 -25.38
N GLN A 106 29.41 12.12 -26.43
CA GLN A 106 30.56 13.03 -26.38
C GLN A 106 30.30 14.44 -25.78
N LYS A 107 29.05 14.81 -25.48
CA LYS A 107 28.67 16.12 -24.93
C LYS A 107 29.26 16.41 -23.52
N LEU A 108 29.69 15.40 -22.78
CA LEU A 108 30.09 15.50 -21.37
C LEU A 108 31.60 15.75 -21.15
N ASN A 109 32.38 16.03 -22.21
CA ASN A 109 33.84 16.18 -22.16
C ASN A 109 34.51 15.03 -21.38
N LEU A 110 34.14 13.78 -21.67
CA LEU A 110 34.70 12.61 -20.98
C LEU A 110 36.01 12.17 -21.63
N LYS A 111 36.97 11.80 -20.78
CA LYS A 111 38.28 11.23 -21.12
C LYS A 111 38.29 9.72 -20.90
N ASP A 112 39.37 9.07 -21.30
CA ASP A 112 39.54 7.64 -21.02
C ASP A 112 39.67 7.37 -19.51
N VAL A 113 39.28 6.18 -19.07
CA VAL A 113 39.23 5.78 -17.64
C VAL A 113 40.60 5.97 -16.96
N ASN A 114 41.68 5.78 -17.72
CA ASN A 114 43.06 5.94 -17.26
C ASN A 114 43.44 7.40 -16.89
N GLU A 115 42.74 8.40 -17.43
CA GLU A 115 43.05 9.82 -17.24
C GLU A 115 42.42 10.43 -15.98
N TYR A 116 41.49 9.71 -15.32
CA TYR A 116 40.84 10.17 -14.10
C TYR A 116 41.54 9.66 -12.84
N LYS A 117 42.03 10.59 -12.02
CA LYS A 117 42.73 10.29 -10.75
C LYS A 117 41.91 9.46 -9.77
N TYR A 118 40.59 9.47 -9.86
CA TYR A 118 39.72 8.64 -9.02
C TYR A 118 39.57 7.18 -9.53
N LEU A 119 39.78 6.94 -10.83
CA LEU A 119 39.60 5.62 -11.45
C LEU A 119 40.91 4.87 -11.71
N ASN A 120 42.04 5.60 -11.84
CA ASN A 120 43.34 5.02 -12.22
C ASN A 120 44.20 4.49 -11.05
N GLN A 121 43.73 4.59 -9.81
CA GLN A 121 44.51 4.18 -8.63
C GLN A 121 44.66 2.67 -8.46
N SER A 122 43.72 1.89 -8.99
CA SER A 122 43.64 0.44 -8.74
C SER A 122 44.21 -0.44 -9.84
N ASN A 123 44.63 0.15 -10.97
CA ASN A 123 45.05 -0.53 -12.20
C ASN A 123 44.02 -1.53 -12.78
N CYS A 124 42.75 -1.48 -12.37
CA CYS A 124 41.70 -2.43 -12.75
C CYS A 124 40.64 -1.81 -13.67
N TYR A 125 40.96 -1.70 -14.96
CA TYR A 125 40.14 -0.98 -15.94
C TYR A 125 39.03 -1.78 -16.62
N ALA A 126 38.93 -3.10 -16.39
CA ALA A 126 37.91 -3.96 -17.00
C ALA A 126 37.47 -5.10 -16.05
N ILE A 127 36.31 -5.70 -16.33
CA ILE A 127 35.82 -6.92 -15.69
C ILE A 127 35.69 -8.01 -16.77
N SER A 128 36.14 -9.22 -16.47
CA SER A 128 36.13 -10.32 -17.44
C SER A 128 34.69 -10.72 -17.79
N GLY A 129 34.32 -10.61 -19.07
CA GLY A 129 33.00 -10.99 -19.57
C GLY A 129 31.88 -9.97 -19.32
N VAL A 130 32.21 -8.72 -18.97
CA VAL A 130 31.24 -7.62 -18.84
C VAL A 130 31.60 -6.52 -19.85
N ASP A 131 30.63 -6.12 -20.67
CA ASP A 131 30.73 -4.94 -21.54
C ASP A 131 30.11 -3.73 -20.82
N ASP A 132 30.95 -2.80 -20.36
CA ASP A 132 30.51 -1.60 -19.64
C ASP A 132 29.64 -0.68 -20.52
N ALA A 133 29.78 -0.68 -21.85
CA ALA A 133 28.95 0.12 -22.75
C ALA A 133 27.56 -0.50 -22.95
N GLU A 134 27.47 -1.84 -23.07
CA GLU A 134 26.17 -2.54 -23.06
C GLU A 134 25.44 -2.32 -21.73
N GLN A 135 26.15 -2.42 -20.60
CA GLN A 135 25.55 -2.14 -19.28
C GLN A 135 25.07 -0.69 -19.15
N PHE A 136 25.77 0.29 -19.73
CA PHE A 136 25.30 1.68 -19.77
C PHE A 136 23.96 1.82 -20.52
N HIS A 137 23.81 1.15 -21.66
CA HIS A 137 22.54 1.12 -22.39
C HIS A 137 21.40 0.49 -21.58
N ILE A 138 21.67 -0.59 -20.84
CA ILE A 138 20.69 -1.22 -19.94
C ILE A 138 20.28 -0.28 -18.80
N VAL A 139 21.23 0.49 -18.23
CA VAL A 139 20.93 1.50 -17.19
C VAL A 139 20.08 2.63 -17.77
N LYS A 140 20.37 3.11 -18.99
CA LYS A 140 19.55 4.13 -19.64
C LYS A 140 18.11 3.65 -19.91
N GLU A 141 17.96 2.46 -20.50
CA GLU A 141 16.63 1.85 -20.72
C GLU A 141 15.87 1.69 -19.39
N ALA A 142 16.57 1.34 -18.30
CA ALA A 142 15.97 1.24 -16.98
C ALA A 142 15.51 2.59 -16.41
N LEU A 143 16.29 3.67 -16.61
CA LEU A 143 15.91 5.03 -16.21
C LEU A 143 14.66 5.51 -16.97
N ASP A 144 14.58 5.22 -18.28
CA ASP A 144 13.40 5.50 -19.11
C ASP A 144 12.15 4.76 -18.58
N ILE A 145 12.27 3.47 -18.23
CA ILE A 145 11.18 2.64 -17.70
C ILE A 145 10.70 3.11 -16.31
N VAL A 146 11.60 3.69 -15.51
CA VAL A 146 11.27 4.26 -14.18
C VAL A 146 10.83 5.74 -14.29
N HIS A 147 10.56 6.21 -15.52
CA HIS A 147 10.02 7.55 -15.84
C HIS A 147 10.91 8.71 -15.38
N VAL A 148 12.24 8.52 -15.38
CA VAL A 148 13.20 9.62 -15.17
C VAL A 148 13.36 10.40 -16.48
N SER A 149 13.11 11.72 -16.48
CA SER A 149 13.10 12.53 -17.70
C SER A 149 14.48 12.58 -18.38
N GLU A 150 14.54 12.79 -19.70
CA GLU A 150 15.82 12.89 -20.41
C GLU A 150 16.70 14.06 -19.91
N GLU A 151 16.08 15.18 -19.49
CA GLU A 151 16.76 16.33 -18.89
C GLU A 151 17.36 15.99 -17.51
N ASP A 152 16.60 15.26 -16.69
CA ASP A 152 17.10 14.71 -15.42
C ASP A 152 18.24 13.71 -15.64
N GLN A 153 18.13 12.84 -16.66
CA GLN A 153 19.19 11.89 -17.01
C GLN A 153 20.48 12.59 -17.46
N GLU A 154 20.40 13.57 -18.38
CA GLU A 154 21.55 14.38 -18.78
C GLU A 154 22.17 15.10 -17.56
N SER A 155 21.33 15.59 -16.62
CA SER A 155 21.79 16.21 -15.36
C SER A 155 22.48 15.21 -14.43
N VAL A 156 21.97 13.99 -14.27
CA VAL A 156 22.60 12.91 -13.49
C VAL A 156 23.97 12.55 -14.07
N PHE A 157 24.07 12.40 -15.39
CA PHE A 157 25.34 12.11 -16.07
C PHE A 157 26.33 13.27 -15.98
N ALA A 158 25.87 14.53 -16.02
CA ALA A 158 26.70 15.71 -15.79
C ALA A 158 27.27 15.76 -14.37
N MET A 159 26.48 15.42 -13.33
CA MET A 159 26.99 15.33 -11.96
C MET A 159 28.04 14.23 -11.80
N LEU A 160 27.87 13.07 -12.44
CA LEU A 160 28.89 12.01 -12.43
C LEU A 160 30.18 12.43 -13.14
N ALA A 161 30.07 13.11 -14.29
CA ALA A 161 31.21 13.68 -14.99
C ALA A 161 31.93 14.74 -14.14
N ALA A 162 31.19 15.60 -13.44
CA ALA A 162 31.75 16.59 -12.52
C ALA A 162 32.51 15.93 -11.35
N VAL A 163 32.00 14.82 -10.80
CA VAL A 163 32.71 14.03 -9.77
C VAL A 163 34.03 13.46 -10.30
N LEU A 164 34.08 12.96 -11.53
CA LEU A 164 35.33 12.49 -12.15
C LEU A 164 36.33 13.64 -12.36
N TRP A 165 35.87 14.78 -12.89
CA TRP A 165 36.70 15.95 -13.13
C TRP A 165 37.20 16.63 -11.85
N LEU A 166 36.40 16.63 -10.77
CA LEU A 166 36.83 17.09 -9.43
C LEU A 166 38.10 16.38 -8.96
N GLY A 167 38.25 15.08 -9.27
CA GLY A 167 39.43 14.31 -8.89
C GLY A 167 40.72 14.77 -9.54
N ASN A 168 40.64 15.39 -10.72
CA ASN A 168 41.80 15.86 -11.48
C ASN A 168 42.28 17.27 -11.06
N ILE A 169 41.47 18.03 -10.31
CA ILE A 169 41.88 19.35 -9.78
C ILE A 169 43.15 19.20 -8.95
N SER A 170 44.15 20.00 -9.32
CA SER A 170 45.45 20.14 -8.64
C SER A 170 45.53 21.49 -7.91
N PHE A 171 46.48 21.60 -6.98
CA PHE A 171 46.64 22.75 -6.09
C PHE A 171 48.08 23.26 -6.14
N ASN A 172 48.26 24.58 -6.25
CA ASN A 172 49.56 25.25 -6.19
C ASN A 172 49.73 25.93 -4.82
N MET A 173 50.93 25.86 -4.25
CA MET A 173 51.27 26.58 -3.01
C MET A 173 51.55 28.06 -3.31
N ILE A 174 51.00 28.95 -2.49
CA ILE A 174 51.06 30.41 -2.69
C ILE A 174 52.05 31.07 -1.72
N ASP A 175 52.19 30.52 -0.51
CA ASP A 175 52.97 31.12 0.58
C ASP A 175 53.80 30.10 1.37
N ASN A 176 54.68 30.63 2.23
CA ASN A 176 55.58 29.85 3.08
C ASN A 176 54.84 29.12 4.23
N GLU A 177 53.54 29.33 4.40
CA GLU A 177 52.70 28.66 5.41
C GLU A 177 51.99 27.42 4.81
N ASN A 178 52.30 27.09 3.54
CA ASN A 178 51.74 25.98 2.75
C ASN A 178 50.25 26.12 2.41
N HIS A 179 49.73 27.36 2.36
CA HIS A 179 48.40 27.60 1.81
C HIS A 179 48.38 27.42 0.30
N VAL A 180 47.23 27.00 -0.24
CA VAL A 180 47.08 26.66 -1.65
C VAL A 180 45.91 27.36 -2.34
N GLU A 181 46.01 27.47 -3.66
CA GLU A 181 44.91 27.80 -4.57
C GLU A 181 44.75 26.68 -5.61
N ALA A 182 43.52 26.45 -6.08
CA ALA A 182 43.27 25.50 -7.16
C ALA A 182 43.88 26.01 -8.48
N VAL A 183 44.53 25.12 -9.22
CA VAL A 183 45.08 25.46 -10.54
C VAL A 183 43.91 25.70 -11.50
N ALA A 184 43.94 26.85 -12.20
CA ALA A 184 42.98 27.17 -13.25
C ALA A 184 43.30 26.36 -14.53
N ASP A 185 43.06 25.06 -14.47
CA ASP A 185 43.28 24.09 -15.54
C ASP A 185 41.96 23.70 -16.25
N GLU A 186 42.08 22.80 -17.22
CA GLU A 186 40.92 22.19 -17.91
C GLU A 186 39.94 21.54 -16.91
N SER A 187 40.45 20.94 -15.83
CA SER A 187 39.67 20.27 -14.80
C SER A 187 38.76 21.24 -14.06
N LEU A 188 39.29 22.36 -13.57
CA LEU A 188 38.51 23.37 -12.83
C LEU A 188 37.42 23.99 -13.71
N ILE A 189 37.71 24.26 -14.99
CA ILE A 189 36.76 24.81 -15.95
C ILE A 189 35.63 23.81 -16.25
N ASN A 190 35.97 22.54 -16.54
CA ASN A 190 34.96 21.50 -16.79
C ASN A 190 34.06 21.25 -15.58
N VAL A 191 34.59 21.23 -14.34
CA VAL A 191 33.77 21.11 -13.13
C VAL A 191 32.82 22.30 -12.99
N ALA A 192 33.31 23.53 -13.14
CA ALA A 192 32.49 24.73 -13.04
C ALA A 192 31.35 24.74 -14.06
N GLN A 193 31.63 24.35 -15.31
CA GLN A 193 30.63 24.23 -16.37
C GLN A 193 29.60 23.12 -16.11
N LEU A 194 30.01 21.94 -15.63
CA LEU A 194 29.13 20.79 -15.38
C LEU A 194 28.25 20.96 -14.14
N ILE A 195 28.75 21.63 -13.10
CA ILE A 195 27.98 21.96 -11.88
C ILE A 195 27.15 23.24 -12.08
N GLY A 196 27.57 24.12 -13.00
CA GLY A 196 26.89 25.38 -13.31
C GLY A 196 27.24 26.52 -12.34
N CYS A 197 28.49 26.62 -11.89
CA CYS A 197 28.98 27.70 -11.03
C CYS A 197 30.11 28.51 -11.70
N GLU A 198 30.45 29.67 -11.14
CA GLU A 198 31.63 30.41 -11.58
C GLU A 198 32.92 29.73 -11.09
N THR A 199 33.95 29.72 -11.95
CA THR A 199 35.27 29.14 -11.62
C THR A 199 35.94 29.82 -10.43
N VAL A 200 35.66 31.10 -10.21
CA VAL A 200 36.16 31.89 -9.07
C VAL A 200 35.57 31.39 -7.76
N ASP A 201 34.25 31.18 -7.70
CA ASP A 201 33.56 30.69 -6.51
C ASP A 201 33.97 29.25 -6.16
N LEU A 202 34.15 28.40 -7.18
CA LEU A 202 34.67 27.04 -7.00
C LEU A 202 36.09 27.06 -6.43
N ASN A 203 36.99 27.92 -6.94
CA ASN A 203 38.34 28.06 -6.39
C ASN A 203 38.31 28.56 -4.94
N LEU A 204 37.50 29.57 -4.63
CA LEU A 204 37.34 30.10 -3.27
C LEU A 204 36.84 29.03 -2.30
N ALA A 205 35.88 28.20 -2.70
CA ALA A 205 35.32 27.12 -1.88
C ALA A 205 36.26 25.93 -1.66
N LEU A 206 37.25 25.73 -2.54
CA LEU A 206 38.28 24.68 -2.41
C LEU A 206 39.55 25.16 -1.68
N SER A 207 39.79 26.48 -1.64
CA SER A 207 41.05 27.08 -1.16
C SER A 207 40.89 27.88 0.15
N THR A 208 39.65 28.23 0.51
CA THR A 208 39.34 29.02 1.73
C THR A 208 38.17 28.42 2.50
N ARG A 209 38.10 28.77 3.79
CA ARG A 209 37.04 28.35 4.71
C ARG A 209 36.60 29.54 5.56
N LYS A 210 35.30 29.81 5.59
CA LYS A 210 34.71 30.83 6.47
C LYS A 210 34.38 30.18 7.80
N MET A 211 34.91 30.75 8.88
CA MET A 211 34.63 30.34 10.26
C MET A 211 33.97 31.49 11.00
N ARG A 212 32.80 31.25 11.60
CA ARG A 212 32.17 32.21 12.49
C ARG A 212 32.70 31.99 13.91
N VAL A 213 33.43 32.97 14.43
CA VAL A 213 33.97 32.93 15.79
C VAL A 213 33.28 34.04 16.58
N GLY A 214 32.30 33.66 17.40
CA GLY A 214 31.40 34.61 18.04
C GLY A 214 30.49 35.29 17.01
N HIS A 215 30.59 36.62 16.88
CA HIS A 215 29.83 37.41 15.91
C HIS A 215 30.58 37.68 14.60
N ASP A 216 31.90 37.46 14.57
CA ASP A 216 32.74 37.79 13.41
C ASP A 216 32.92 36.59 12.47
N ASN A 217 32.93 36.85 11.16
CA ASN A 217 33.24 35.84 10.14
C ASN A 217 34.71 35.99 9.72
N ILE A 218 35.55 35.03 10.09
CA ILE A 218 36.98 34.96 9.74
C ILE A 218 37.15 34.07 8.52
N ILE A 219 37.92 34.50 7.53
CA ILE A 219 38.28 33.67 6.36
C ILE A 219 39.66 33.06 6.62
N GLN A 220 39.71 31.74 6.75
CA GLN A 220 40.93 30.96 6.87
C GLN A 220 41.34 30.40 5.50
N LYS A 221 42.61 30.50 5.12
CA LYS A 221 43.15 29.80 3.95
C LYS A 221 43.42 28.33 4.28
N LEU A 222 43.24 27.44 3.32
CA LEU A 222 43.44 26.01 3.50
C LEU A 222 44.87 25.58 3.12
N THR A 223 45.42 24.64 3.87
CA THR A 223 46.68 23.97 3.51
C THR A 223 46.46 22.93 2.41
N LEU A 224 47.54 22.48 1.76
CA LEU A 224 47.47 21.47 0.68
C LEU A 224 46.65 20.22 1.03
N SER A 225 46.81 19.67 2.24
CA SER A 225 45.98 18.53 2.67
C SER A 225 44.52 18.94 2.77
N GLN A 226 44.21 19.99 3.54
CA GLN A 226 42.85 20.47 3.77
C GLN A 226 42.09 20.81 2.48
N ALA A 227 42.77 21.29 1.43
CA ALA A 227 42.18 21.58 0.14
C ALA A 227 41.86 20.30 -0.67
N ILE A 228 42.78 19.33 -0.70
CA ILE A 228 42.52 17.98 -1.25
C ILE A 228 41.34 17.32 -0.51
N ASP A 229 41.33 17.45 0.81
CA ASP A 229 40.31 16.88 1.68
C ASP A 229 38.94 17.53 1.44
N THR A 230 38.90 18.85 1.21
CA THR A 230 37.67 19.59 0.87
C THR A 230 37.13 19.22 -0.52
N ARG A 231 38.03 19.07 -1.51
CA ARG A 231 37.71 18.57 -2.86
C ARG A 231 37.13 17.16 -2.83
N ASP A 232 37.77 16.28 -2.07
CA ASP A 232 37.35 14.88 -1.92
C ASP A 232 36.07 14.75 -1.06
N ALA A 233 35.80 15.69 -0.16
CA ALA A 233 34.52 15.81 0.56
C ALA A 233 33.39 16.24 -0.40
N LEU A 234 33.63 17.24 -1.26
CA LEU A 234 32.67 17.74 -2.23
C LEU A 234 32.29 16.66 -3.26
N ALA A 235 33.26 15.91 -3.78
CA ALA A 235 33.00 14.80 -4.71
C ALA A 235 32.10 13.70 -4.09
N LYS A 236 32.39 13.30 -2.85
CA LYS A 236 31.60 12.33 -2.07
C LYS A 236 30.18 12.83 -1.80
N SER A 237 30.05 14.10 -1.44
CA SER A 237 28.78 14.80 -1.19
C SER A 237 27.84 14.74 -2.38
N ILE A 238 28.34 15.16 -3.55
CA ILE A 238 27.59 15.18 -4.80
C ILE A 238 27.12 13.77 -5.14
N TYR A 239 27.99 12.76 -5.03
CA TYR A 239 27.63 11.37 -5.30
C TYR A 239 26.56 10.82 -4.32
N ALA A 240 26.70 11.10 -3.02
CA ALA A 240 25.75 10.65 -2.01
C ALA A 240 24.36 11.26 -2.22
N CYS A 241 24.28 12.59 -2.42
CA CYS A 241 23.01 13.26 -2.70
C CYS A 241 22.41 12.87 -4.06
N LEU A 242 23.23 12.63 -5.08
CA LEU A 242 22.78 12.11 -6.36
C LEU A 242 22.09 10.75 -6.18
N PHE A 243 22.71 9.84 -5.42
CA PHE A 243 22.13 8.52 -5.15
C PHE A 243 20.86 8.60 -4.30
N GLU A 244 20.83 9.41 -3.23
CA GLU A 244 19.62 9.65 -2.43
C GLU A 244 18.47 10.17 -3.31
N TRP A 245 18.73 11.17 -4.15
CA TRP A 245 17.76 11.74 -5.08
C TRP A 245 17.27 10.70 -6.11
N LEU A 246 18.16 9.85 -6.64
CA LEU A 246 17.79 8.82 -7.62
C LEU A 246 16.87 7.77 -6.98
N VAL A 247 17.15 7.36 -5.74
CA VAL A 247 16.26 6.51 -4.93
C VAL A 247 14.91 7.20 -4.67
N GLU A 248 14.88 8.52 -4.44
CA GLU A 248 13.62 9.27 -4.34
C GLU A 248 12.81 9.26 -5.64
N GLN A 249 13.43 9.44 -6.81
CA GLN A 249 12.71 9.38 -8.10
C GLN A 249 12.16 7.97 -8.38
N ILE A 250 12.96 6.93 -8.14
CA ILE A 250 12.50 5.53 -8.21
C ILE A 250 11.27 5.32 -7.32
N ASN A 251 11.31 5.84 -6.08
CA ASN A 251 10.16 5.76 -5.17
C ASN A 251 8.92 6.53 -5.64
N LYS A 252 9.07 7.65 -6.36
CA LYS A 252 7.94 8.41 -6.91
C LYS A 252 7.24 7.63 -8.04
N SER A 253 8.01 6.98 -8.93
CA SER A 253 7.46 6.07 -9.94
C SER A 253 6.71 4.89 -9.30
N LEU A 254 7.33 4.24 -8.31
CA LEU A 254 6.74 3.06 -7.64
C LEU A 254 5.57 3.35 -6.69
N ALA A 255 5.27 4.63 -6.41
CA ALA A 255 4.25 5.08 -5.46
C ALA A 255 2.81 5.05 -6.02
N VAL A 256 2.46 4.01 -6.78
CA VAL A 256 1.12 3.84 -7.34
C VAL A 256 0.12 3.42 -6.26
N GLY A 257 -1.10 3.97 -6.33
CA GLY A 257 -2.28 3.49 -5.59
C GLY A 257 -2.30 3.77 -4.08
N LYS A 258 -3.01 4.85 -3.67
CA LYS A 258 -3.28 5.20 -2.25
C LYS A 258 -4.01 4.13 -1.41
N ARG A 259 -4.39 2.97 -1.98
CA ARG A 259 -5.06 1.86 -1.30
C ARG A 259 -4.06 0.92 -0.63
N ARG A 260 -3.33 1.43 0.38
CA ARG A 260 -2.48 0.59 1.24
C ARG A 260 -3.36 -0.30 2.11
N THR A 261 -3.40 -1.59 1.81
CA THR A 261 -4.24 -2.58 2.51
C THR A 261 -3.63 -3.08 3.83
N GLY A 262 -2.53 -2.48 4.28
CA GLY A 262 -1.71 -2.94 5.40
C GLY A 262 -0.87 -4.19 5.13
N ARG A 263 -1.00 -4.83 3.95
CA ARG A 263 -0.20 -6.00 3.56
C ARG A 263 1.00 -5.59 2.71
N SER A 264 2.20 -5.83 3.23
CA SER A 264 3.46 -5.75 2.48
C SER A 264 4.38 -6.93 2.74
N ILE A 265 5.26 -7.20 1.79
CA ILE A 265 6.42 -8.09 1.96
C ILE A 265 7.66 -7.22 1.86
N SER A 266 8.44 -7.20 2.93
CA SER A 266 9.70 -6.45 3.01
C SER A 266 10.88 -7.41 2.80
N ILE A 267 11.71 -7.13 1.80
CA ILE A 267 12.92 -7.88 1.48
C ILE A 267 14.11 -7.02 1.90
N LEU A 268 14.83 -7.43 2.94
CA LEU A 268 16.08 -6.79 3.36
C LEU A 268 17.26 -7.54 2.74
N ASP A 269 18.06 -6.81 1.97
CA ASP A 269 19.28 -7.25 1.31
C ASP A 269 20.42 -6.38 1.83
N ILE A 270 21.36 -6.97 2.57
CA ILE A 270 22.43 -6.26 3.28
C ILE A 270 23.76 -7.01 3.17
N TYR A 271 24.86 -6.27 3.22
CA TYR A 271 26.21 -6.82 3.24
C TYR A 271 26.41 -7.77 4.44
N GLY A 272 27.15 -8.85 4.22
CA GLY A 272 27.50 -9.79 5.28
C GLY A 272 28.53 -9.23 6.27
N PHE A 273 28.89 -10.05 7.26
CA PHE A 273 30.00 -9.78 8.17
C PHE A 273 31.33 -9.67 7.40
N GLU A 274 32.07 -8.58 7.60
CA GLU A 274 33.36 -8.33 6.91
C GLU A 274 34.54 -8.47 7.88
N SER A 275 35.54 -9.25 7.48
CA SER A 275 36.83 -9.35 8.17
C SER A 275 37.96 -9.43 7.14
N PHE A 276 38.88 -8.48 7.27
CA PHE A 276 40.06 -8.26 6.44
C PHE A 276 41.33 -8.21 7.31
N GLY A 277 42.51 -8.20 6.68
CA GLY A 277 43.79 -8.11 7.39
C GLY A 277 44.01 -6.78 8.13
N ARG A 278 43.29 -5.72 7.74
CA ARG A 278 43.25 -4.42 8.43
C ARG A 278 41.82 -3.90 8.30
N ASN A 279 41.13 -3.69 9.43
CA ASN A 279 39.73 -3.28 9.46
C ASN A 279 39.61 -1.84 9.98
N SER A 280 38.73 -1.04 9.38
CA SER A 280 38.56 0.37 9.71
C SER A 280 37.14 0.67 10.25
N PHE A 281 36.80 1.95 10.39
CA PHE A 281 35.52 2.44 10.92
C PHE A 281 34.31 1.93 10.12
N GLU A 282 34.51 1.73 8.82
CA GLU A 282 33.58 1.16 7.86
C GLU A 282 33.19 -0.29 8.26
N GLN A 283 34.19 -1.18 8.40
CA GLN A 283 33.98 -2.56 8.87
C GLN A 283 33.38 -2.61 10.28
N PHE A 284 33.77 -1.68 11.15
CA PHE A 284 33.22 -1.55 12.49
C PHE A 284 31.71 -1.26 12.47
N CYS A 285 31.26 -0.33 11.61
CA CYS A 285 29.83 -0.07 11.40
C CYS A 285 29.09 -1.27 10.77
N ILE A 286 29.70 -1.91 9.76
CA ILE A 286 29.18 -3.10 9.08
C ILE A 286 28.94 -4.26 10.05
N ASN A 287 29.94 -4.54 10.89
CA ASN A 287 29.89 -5.65 11.84
C ASN A 287 28.95 -5.33 13.01
N TYR A 288 28.84 -4.08 13.45
CA TYR A 288 27.79 -3.65 14.40
C TYR A 288 26.37 -3.87 13.83
N ALA A 289 26.13 -3.55 12.55
CA ALA A 289 24.86 -3.83 11.89
C ALA A 289 24.52 -5.33 11.90
N ASN A 290 25.51 -6.16 11.53
CA ASN A 290 25.38 -7.61 11.51
C ASN A 290 25.16 -8.19 12.92
N GLU A 291 25.84 -7.67 13.94
CA GLU A 291 25.63 -8.05 15.34
C GLU A 291 24.18 -7.79 15.79
N ARG A 292 23.62 -6.63 15.41
CA ARG A 292 22.23 -6.27 15.74
C ARG A 292 21.21 -7.14 15.02
N LEU A 293 21.43 -7.41 13.73
CA LEU A 293 20.58 -8.31 12.95
C LEU A 293 20.70 -9.77 13.44
N GLN A 294 21.88 -10.20 13.90
CA GLN A 294 22.06 -11.51 14.53
C GLN A 294 21.31 -11.59 15.87
N GLN A 295 21.29 -10.52 16.67
CA GLN A 295 20.48 -10.49 17.89
C GLN A 295 18.97 -10.54 17.59
N HIS A 296 18.50 -9.84 16.56
CA HIS A 296 17.12 -9.93 16.09
C HIS A 296 16.77 -11.35 15.62
N PHE A 297 17.67 -12.02 14.90
CA PHE A 297 17.55 -13.43 14.50
C PHE A 297 17.49 -14.38 15.71
N ASN A 298 18.46 -14.30 16.63
CA ASN A 298 18.51 -15.09 17.86
C ASN A 298 17.25 -14.86 18.73
N ARG A 299 16.75 -13.62 18.79
CA ARG A 299 15.51 -13.29 19.52
C ARG A 299 14.28 -13.95 18.90
N HIS A 300 14.10 -13.86 17.59
CA HIS A 300 12.91 -14.39 16.92
C HIS A 300 12.89 -15.92 16.82
N LEU A 301 14.06 -16.53 16.64
CA LEU A 301 14.18 -17.97 16.47
C LEU A 301 14.30 -18.72 17.81
N PHE A 302 14.91 -18.11 18.83
CA PHE A 302 15.14 -18.76 20.12
C PHE A 302 14.30 -18.11 21.22
N LYS A 303 14.57 -16.86 21.61
CA LYS A 303 13.94 -16.23 22.79
C LYS A 303 12.40 -16.25 22.72
N LEU A 304 11.80 -15.81 21.62
CA LEU A 304 10.34 -15.77 21.47
C LEU A 304 9.70 -17.17 21.44
N GLU A 305 10.39 -18.19 20.90
CA GLU A 305 9.90 -19.57 20.92
C GLU A 305 9.92 -20.15 22.34
N GLN A 306 10.98 -19.88 23.10
CA GLN A 306 11.10 -20.28 24.51
C GLN A 306 10.08 -19.55 25.41
N GLU A 307 9.91 -18.24 25.21
CA GLU A 307 8.90 -17.43 25.90
C GLU A 307 7.48 -17.95 25.62
N GLU A 308 7.17 -18.36 24.38
CA GLU A 308 5.87 -18.93 24.02
C GLU A 308 5.63 -20.31 24.66
N TYR A 309 6.63 -21.21 24.68
CA TYR A 309 6.50 -22.51 25.37
C TYR A 309 6.25 -22.35 26.87
N ILE A 310 6.93 -21.38 27.52
CA ILE A 310 6.72 -21.07 28.95
C ILE A 310 5.31 -20.50 29.17
N GLN A 311 4.84 -19.59 28.30
CA GLN A 311 3.50 -19.00 28.42
C GLN A 311 2.36 -20.01 28.19
N ASP A 312 2.51 -20.94 27.24
CA ASP A 312 1.51 -21.98 26.95
C ASP A 312 1.66 -23.23 27.85
N GLY A 313 2.62 -23.25 28.79
CA GLY A 313 2.79 -24.33 29.78
C GLY A 313 3.37 -25.64 29.24
N ILE A 314 4.16 -25.58 28.18
CA ILE A 314 4.77 -26.76 27.53
C ILE A 314 5.97 -27.23 28.35
N ASP A 315 6.02 -28.53 28.67
CA ASP A 315 7.22 -29.16 29.22
C ASP A 315 8.27 -29.32 28.10
N TRP A 316 9.34 -28.53 28.17
CA TRP A 316 10.39 -28.48 27.16
C TRP A 316 11.77 -28.35 27.80
N ALA A 317 12.74 -29.10 27.29
CA ALA A 317 14.12 -29.05 27.77
C ALA A 317 14.79 -27.75 27.32
N LYS A 318 15.21 -26.91 28.27
CA LYS A 318 15.81 -25.61 27.95
C LYS A 318 17.06 -25.79 27.08
N VAL A 319 17.02 -25.25 25.86
CA VAL A 319 18.18 -25.23 24.97
C VAL A 319 18.92 -23.92 25.18
N ASP A 320 20.11 -24.03 25.75
CA ASP A 320 21.03 -22.90 25.83
C ASP A 320 21.60 -22.58 24.44
N PHE A 321 21.72 -21.28 24.16
CA PHE A 321 22.26 -20.71 22.94
C PHE A 321 23.13 -19.51 23.30
N ASP A 322 24.12 -19.20 22.46
CA ASP A 322 25.02 -18.08 22.68
C ASP A 322 24.31 -16.75 22.35
N ASP A 323 24.01 -15.97 23.39
CA ASP A 323 23.36 -14.66 23.26
C ASP A 323 24.41 -13.54 23.10
N ASN A 324 24.36 -12.81 21.99
CA ASN A 324 25.33 -11.78 21.65
C ASN A 324 25.02 -10.40 22.30
N GLN A 325 24.16 -10.38 23.31
CA GLN A 325 23.73 -9.17 23.99
C GLN A 325 24.90 -8.42 24.67
N ASP A 326 25.91 -9.12 25.19
CA ASP A 326 27.09 -8.49 25.80
C ASP A 326 28.01 -7.80 24.79
N CYS A 327 28.09 -8.33 23.56
CA CYS A 327 28.74 -7.64 22.45
C CYS A 327 27.94 -6.39 22.04
N LEU A 328 26.61 -6.46 21.91
CA LEU A 328 25.79 -5.26 21.67
C LEU A 328 25.89 -4.22 22.80
N ASN A 329 25.97 -4.66 24.05
CA ASN A 329 26.19 -3.79 25.19
C ASN A 329 27.54 -3.05 25.08
N LEU A 330 28.59 -3.68 24.56
CA LEU A 330 29.88 -3.04 24.29
C LEU A 330 29.76 -1.87 23.28
N PHE A 331 28.93 -2.02 22.24
CA PHE A 331 28.68 -0.94 21.26
C PHE A 331 27.75 0.16 21.80
N GLU A 332 26.65 -0.22 22.47
CA GLU A 332 25.50 0.67 22.66
C GLU A 332 25.34 1.29 24.05
N LYS A 333 25.97 0.73 25.09
CA LYS A 333 25.74 1.10 26.49
C LYS A 333 26.13 2.56 26.76
N LYS A 334 25.16 3.38 27.15
CA LYS A 334 25.44 4.76 27.61
C LYS A 334 25.82 4.77 29.10
N PRO A 335 26.79 5.59 29.55
CA PRO A 335 27.67 6.44 28.74
C PRO A 335 28.95 5.74 28.22
N LEU A 336 29.26 4.53 28.70
CA LEU A 336 30.52 3.82 28.43
C LEU A 336 30.33 2.69 27.40
N GLY A 337 30.19 3.04 26.12
CA GLY A 337 30.14 2.12 24.99
C GLY A 337 30.97 2.65 23.82
N LEU A 338 31.35 1.79 22.89
CA LEU A 338 32.25 2.14 21.77
C LEU A 338 31.75 3.37 21.00
N LEU A 339 30.45 3.45 20.70
CA LEU A 339 29.86 4.55 19.92
C LEU A 339 29.82 5.87 20.72
N SER A 340 29.50 5.82 22.02
CA SER A 340 29.45 7.05 22.82
C SER A 340 30.83 7.61 23.15
N LEU A 341 31.81 6.73 23.40
CA LEU A 341 33.20 7.14 23.57
C LEU A 341 33.80 7.74 22.28
N LEU A 342 33.40 7.20 21.12
CA LEU A 342 33.79 7.74 19.82
C LEU A 342 33.22 9.15 19.60
N ASP A 343 31.94 9.36 19.90
CA ASP A 343 31.28 10.66 19.73
C ASP A 343 31.82 11.73 20.70
N GLU A 344 32.11 11.35 21.95
CA GLU A 344 32.73 12.23 22.95
C GLU A 344 34.14 12.66 22.53
N GLU A 345 34.95 11.74 21.99
CA GLU A 345 36.31 12.05 21.54
C GLU A 345 36.30 12.79 20.17
N SER A 346 35.28 12.55 19.34
CA SER A 346 35.08 13.26 18.06
C SER A 346 34.69 14.72 18.27
N THR A 347 33.94 15.02 19.34
CA THR A 347 33.57 16.39 19.72
C THR A 347 34.68 17.12 20.50
N PHE A 348 35.66 16.40 21.04
CA PHE A 348 36.79 17.02 21.75
C PHE A 348 37.79 17.69 20.77
N PRO A 349 38.12 18.99 20.93
CA PRO A 349 38.96 19.72 19.96
C PRO A 349 40.37 19.15 19.78
N ASN A 350 40.95 18.61 20.86
CA ASN A 350 42.29 18.01 20.87
C ASN A 350 42.23 16.46 20.82
N GLY A 351 41.08 15.88 20.46
CA GLY A 351 40.89 14.43 20.38
C GLY A 351 41.64 13.83 19.19
N THR A 352 42.43 12.79 19.45
CA THR A 352 43.24 12.05 18.46
C THR A 352 42.93 10.56 18.50
N ASP A 353 43.19 9.82 17.43
CA ASP A 353 42.96 8.37 17.39
C ASP A 353 43.72 7.58 18.47
N ILE A 354 44.80 8.15 19.00
CA ILE A 354 45.61 7.59 20.10
C ILE A 354 44.90 7.82 21.44
N THR A 355 44.38 9.03 21.69
CA THR A 355 43.59 9.31 22.91
C THR A 355 42.30 8.49 22.91
N PHE A 356 41.64 8.34 21.75
CA PHE A 356 40.53 7.42 21.57
C PHE A 356 40.89 5.97 21.92
N ALA A 357 41.94 5.40 21.31
CA ALA A 357 42.38 4.03 21.59
C ALA A 357 42.71 3.79 23.08
N ASN A 358 43.33 4.77 23.74
CA ASN A 358 43.64 4.69 25.17
C ASN A 358 42.37 4.76 26.04
N LYS A 359 41.42 5.62 25.68
CA LYS A 359 40.11 5.76 26.36
C LYS A 359 39.28 4.48 26.25
N LEU A 360 39.25 3.83 25.08
CA LEU A 360 38.64 2.51 24.91
C LEU A 360 39.25 1.47 25.86
N LYS A 361 40.59 1.38 25.92
CA LYS A 361 41.30 0.44 26.81
C LYS A 361 40.97 0.71 28.28
N GLN A 362 40.98 1.98 28.72
CA GLN A 362 40.70 2.34 30.11
C GLN A 362 39.27 1.98 30.55
N HIS A 363 38.27 2.16 29.69
CA HIS A 363 36.87 1.95 30.05
C HIS A 363 36.29 0.57 29.71
N LEU A 364 36.82 -0.12 28.69
CA LEU A 364 36.21 -1.35 28.14
C LEU A 364 36.97 -2.64 28.44
N ASN A 365 38.20 -2.59 28.98
CA ASN A 365 39.00 -3.77 29.35
C ASN A 365 38.32 -4.74 30.36
N SER A 366 37.21 -4.35 30.98
CA SER A 366 36.42 -5.20 31.89
C SER A 366 35.35 -6.05 31.19
N ASN A 367 35.10 -5.84 29.89
CA ASN A 367 34.10 -6.58 29.12
C ASN A 367 34.74 -7.79 28.41
N PRO A 368 34.19 -9.02 28.53
CA PRO A 368 34.77 -10.21 27.90
C PRO A 368 34.83 -10.15 26.37
N CYS A 369 34.00 -9.34 25.72
CA CYS A 369 33.99 -9.17 24.26
C CYS A 369 35.03 -8.17 23.73
N PHE A 370 35.78 -7.49 24.59
CA PHE A 370 36.77 -6.47 24.20
C PHE A 370 38.19 -6.86 24.61
N ARG A 371 39.14 -6.71 23.68
CA ARG A 371 40.57 -6.91 23.92
C ARG A 371 41.34 -5.71 23.39
N GLY A 372 41.96 -4.97 24.30
CA GLY A 372 42.87 -3.88 23.94
C GLY A 372 44.21 -4.41 23.44
N GLU A 373 44.58 -4.07 22.20
CA GLU A 373 45.88 -4.45 21.63
C GLU A 373 46.98 -3.43 21.95
N ARG A 374 48.23 -3.75 21.59
CA ARG A 374 49.30 -2.74 21.56
C ARG A 374 49.01 -1.72 20.44
N GLU A 375 49.57 -0.51 20.56
CA GLU A 375 49.45 0.55 19.53
C GLU A 375 48.01 1.07 19.29
N LYS A 376 47.73 1.59 18.09
CA LYS A 376 46.46 2.18 17.62
C LYS A 376 45.40 1.13 17.24
N ALA A 377 45.26 0.05 18.01
CA ALA A 377 44.34 -1.04 17.66
C ALA A 377 43.51 -1.54 18.84
N PHE A 378 42.35 -2.10 18.53
CA PHE A 378 41.49 -2.83 19.46
C PHE A 378 40.81 -4.01 18.76
N THR A 379 40.56 -5.09 19.50
CA THR A 379 39.92 -6.30 19.00
C THR A 379 38.55 -6.50 19.67
N VAL A 380 37.53 -6.83 18.88
CA VAL A 380 36.18 -7.15 19.34
C VAL A 380 35.85 -8.59 19.01
N SER A 381 35.31 -9.33 19.99
CA SER A 381 34.80 -10.68 19.81
C SER A 381 33.34 -10.64 19.34
N HIS A 382 33.14 -10.75 18.03
CA HIS A 382 31.82 -10.79 17.40
C HIS A 382 31.27 -12.22 17.36
N PHE A 383 29.96 -12.38 17.08
CA PHE A 383 29.34 -13.69 16.86
C PHE A 383 30.03 -14.55 15.77
N ALA A 384 30.69 -13.92 14.80
CA ALA A 384 31.39 -14.57 13.71
C ALA A 384 32.89 -14.81 13.97
N GLY A 385 33.46 -14.27 15.05
CA GLY A 385 34.88 -14.39 15.42
C GLY A 385 35.48 -13.08 15.95
N GLU A 386 36.76 -13.13 16.35
CA GLU A 386 37.52 -11.93 16.74
C GLU A 386 37.89 -11.08 15.50
N VAL A 387 37.70 -9.77 15.58
CA VAL A 387 38.09 -8.81 14.53
C VAL A 387 38.87 -7.65 15.15
N THR A 388 40.07 -7.38 14.61
CA THR A 388 40.93 -6.27 15.03
C THR A 388 40.74 -5.05 14.14
N TYR A 389 40.46 -3.91 14.76
CA TYR A 389 40.24 -2.61 14.11
C TYR A 389 41.42 -1.67 14.42
N ASP A 390 41.87 -0.94 13.39
CA ASP A 390 42.88 0.12 13.49
C ASP A 390 42.18 1.46 13.71
N THR A 391 42.50 2.17 14.80
CA THR A 391 41.85 3.45 15.13
C THR A 391 42.29 4.60 14.24
N THR A 392 43.29 4.43 13.38
CA THR A 392 43.78 5.50 12.49
C THR A 392 42.66 6.04 11.59
N GLY A 393 42.37 7.34 11.72
CA GLY A 393 41.30 8.06 11.01
C GLY A 393 39.90 7.87 11.60
N PHE A 394 39.70 7.16 12.72
CA PHE A 394 38.35 6.92 13.26
C PHE A 394 37.63 8.21 13.65
N LEU A 395 38.31 9.15 14.31
CA LEU A 395 37.68 10.40 14.75
C LEU A 395 37.30 11.30 13.58
N GLU A 396 38.16 11.36 12.56
CA GLU A 396 37.94 12.18 11.37
C GLU A 396 36.79 11.62 10.53
N LYS A 397 36.76 10.30 10.31
CA LYS A 397 35.65 9.58 9.65
C LYS A 397 34.30 9.78 10.35
N ASN A 398 34.29 9.93 11.68
CA ASN A 398 33.06 10.11 12.45
C ASN A 398 32.58 11.57 12.54
N ARG A 399 33.47 12.55 12.30
CA ARG A 399 33.19 13.99 12.39
C ARG A 399 32.35 14.55 11.24
N ASP A 400 32.30 13.86 10.09
CA ASP A 400 31.45 14.12 8.89
C ASP A 400 30.89 15.55 8.76
N LEU A 401 31.72 16.44 8.22
CA LEU A 401 31.38 17.82 7.93
C LEU A 401 31.85 18.17 6.51
N LEU A 402 30.91 18.26 5.58
CA LEU A 402 31.08 19.27 4.54
C LEU A 402 31.06 20.66 5.18
N HIS A 403 31.93 21.53 4.71
CA HIS A 403 31.94 22.92 5.15
C HIS A 403 30.74 23.67 4.56
N LEU A 404 30.20 24.60 5.35
CA LEU A 404 29.05 25.43 4.97
C LEU A 404 29.30 26.19 3.66
N ASP A 405 30.56 26.56 3.38
CA ASP A 405 30.97 27.18 2.11
C ASP A 405 30.71 26.29 0.90
N SER A 406 30.96 24.98 1.00
CA SER A 406 30.69 24.01 -0.07
C SER A 406 29.19 23.79 -0.30
N ILE A 407 28.39 23.85 0.76
CA ILE A 407 26.92 23.79 0.67
C ILE A 407 26.36 25.08 0.05
N GLN A 408 26.93 26.24 0.42
CA GLN A 408 26.60 27.53 -0.17
C GLN A 408 26.95 27.58 -1.67
N LEU A 409 28.11 27.06 -2.08
CA LEU A 409 28.47 26.93 -3.49
C LEU A 409 27.38 26.16 -4.26
N LEU A 410 27.00 24.96 -3.79
CA LEU A 410 25.95 24.15 -4.41
C LEU A 410 24.59 24.88 -4.49
N SER A 411 24.28 25.76 -3.53
CA SER A 411 23.05 26.58 -3.56
C SER A 411 23.07 27.73 -4.57
N LEU A 412 24.26 28.20 -4.98
CA LEU A 412 24.45 29.29 -5.94
C LEU A 412 24.60 28.80 -7.39
N CYS A 413 24.71 27.48 -7.59
CA CYS A 413 24.83 26.88 -8.91
C CYS A 413 23.56 27.07 -9.75
N LEU A 414 23.71 27.25 -11.07
CA LEU A 414 22.61 27.42 -12.02
C LEU A 414 21.85 26.11 -12.31
N CYS A 415 22.48 24.95 -12.09
CA CYS A 415 21.87 23.65 -12.32
C CYS A 415 20.92 23.25 -11.17
N HIS A 416 19.77 22.66 -11.53
CA HIS A 416 18.69 22.33 -10.60
C HIS A 416 19.06 21.25 -9.57
N LEU A 417 19.86 20.23 -9.94
CA LEU A 417 20.29 19.16 -9.02
C LEU A 417 21.16 19.68 -7.86
N PRO A 418 22.26 20.42 -8.08
CA PRO A 418 23.03 21.07 -7.00
C PRO A 418 22.19 21.88 -6.01
N GLN A 419 21.22 22.66 -6.51
CA GLN A 419 20.31 23.44 -5.66
C GLN A 419 19.44 22.55 -4.76
N ILE A 420 18.88 21.45 -5.32
CA ILE A 420 18.14 20.45 -4.54
C ILE A 420 19.05 19.85 -3.46
N PHE A 421 20.27 19.46 -3.80
CA PHE A 421 21.22 18.85 -2.86
C PHE A 421 21.53 19.81 -1.69
N ALA A 422 21.84 21.08 -1.99
CA ALA A 422 22.06 22.09 -0.97
C ALA A 422 20.84 22.30 -0.07
N SER A 423 19.63 22.36 -0.65
CA SER A 423 18.39 22.52 0.11
C SER A 423 18.11 21.32 1.04
N ASN A 424 18.40 20.09 0.60
CA ASN A 424 18.24 18.89 1.41
C ASN A 424 19.24 18.85 2.58
N MET A 425 20.48 19.27 2.34
CA MET A 425 21.52 19.36 3.39
C MET A 425 21.18 20.41 4.45
N LEU A 426 20.71 21.59 4.04
CA LEU A 426 20.27 22.65 4.97
C LEU A 426 19.06 22.20 5.80
N ASN A 427 18.03 21.61 5.16
CA ASN A 427 16.84 21.11 5.84
C ASN A 427 17.13 19.98 6.85
N GLN A 428 18.14 19.14 6.61
CA GLN A 428 18.59 18.12 7.58
C GLN A 428 19.18 18.74 8.85
N SER A 429 19.73 19.96 8.79
CA SER A 429 20.26 20.67 9.96
C SER A 429 19.18 21.32 10.83
N GLU A 430 18.03 21.69 10.26
CA GLU A 430 16.97 22.43 10.96
C GLU A 430 15.85 21.54 11.55
N LYS A 431 15.57 20.36 10.98
CA LYS A 431 14.40 19.54 11.35
C LYS A 431 14.55 18.65 12.60
N THR A 432 15.64 18.77 13.36
CA THR A 432 15.88 17.85 14.50
C THR A 432 15.06 18.25 15.72
N VAL A 433 14.19 17.35 16.18
CA VAL A 433 13.32 17.55 17.35
C VAL A 433 14.14 17.83 18.60
N VAL A 434 14.06 19.06 19.11
CA VAL A 434 14.60 19.43 20.42
C VAL A 434 13.80 18.68 21.49
N GLY A 435 14.42 17.67 22.11
CA GLY A 435 13.97 17.09 23.38
C GLY A 435 14.29 18.02 24.57
N PRO A 436 13.79 17.72 25.79
CA PRO A 436 13.98 18.60 26.95
C PRO A 436 15.45 18.87 27.27
N LEU A 437 16.19 17.76 27.41
CA LEU A 437 16.97 17.57 28.65
C LEU A 437 18.40 18.09 28.53
N HIS A 438 18.65 19.02 27.60
CA HIS A 438 19.98 19.48 27.19
C HIS A 438 20.08 21.02 27.23
N LYS A 439 19.69 21.62 28.35
CA LYS A 439 20.05 23.00 28.72
C LYS A 439 21.09 23.04 29.85
N ALA A 440 22.34 22.76 29.53
CA ALA A 440 23.49 23.09 30.39
C ALA A 440 24.80 23.19 29.60
N GLY A 441 25.17 24.42 29.19
CA GLY A 441 26.57 24.86 28.97
C GLY A 441 27.41 24.18 27.88
N GLY A 442 27.55 24.84 26.73
CA GLY A 442 28.54 24.51 25.69
C GLY A 442 28.16 25.10 24.33
N ALA A 443 29.14 25.67 23.61
CA ALA A 443 28.91 26.17 22.26
C ALA A 443 28.73 25.01 21.24
N ASP A 444 28.20 25.35 20.07
CA ASP A 444 27.94 24.46 18.91
C ASP A 444 26.91 23.32 19.12
N SER A 445 25.63 23.68 18.95
CA SER A 445 24.52 22.74 18.66
C SER A 445 24.62 22.07 17.26
N GLN A 446 25.82 22.00 16.67
CA GLN A 446 26.08 21.43 15.34
C GLN A 446 27.19 20.38 15.43
N LYS A 447 26.79 19.09 15.43
CA LYS A 447 27.50 17.90 14.92
C LYS A 447 26.78 16.63 15.41
N LEU A 448 25.85 16.11 14.62
CA LEU A 448 25.45 14.70 14.74
C LEU A 448 26.50 13.86 14.01
N SER A 449 27.19 12.98 14.72
CA SER A 449 28.23 12.13 14.15
C SER A 449 27.66 11.05 13.22
N VAL A 450 28.52 10.47 12.37
CA VAL A 450 28.15 9.33 11.52
C VAL A 450 27.65 8.16 12.37
N ALA A 451 28.36 7.84 13.47
CA ALA A 451 28.01 6.75 14.37
C ALA A 451 26.62 6.92 15.01
N THR A 452 26.26 8.13 15.47
CA THR A 452 24.94 8.39 16.04
C THR A 452 23.84 8.39 14.97
N ASN A 453 24.09 8.97 13.79
CA ASN A 453 23.14 8.93 12.66
C ASN A 453 22.87 7.49 12.20
N PHE A 454 23.92 6.69 12.02
CA PHE A 454 23.81 5.29 11.64
C PHE A 454 23.07 4.47 12.71
N LYS A 455 23.40 4.64 14.00
CA LYS A 455 22.66 3.99 15.11
C LYS A 455 21.17 4.32 15.09
N SER A 456 20.79 5.56 14.78
CA SER A 456 19.39 5.98 14.64
C SER A 456 18.70 5.27 13.47
N GLN A 457 19.33 5.24 12.28
CA GLN A 457 18.80 4.53 11.11
C GLN A 457 18.65 3.02 11.36
N LEU A 458 19.64 2.38 11.97
CA LEU A 458 19.62 0.96 12.32
C LEU A 458 18.51 0.65 13.33
N PHE A 459 18.29 1.52 14.33
CA PHE A 459 17.21 1.36 15.29
C PHE A 459 15.83 1.47 14.64
N GLN A 460 15.62 2.43 13.72
CA GLN A 460 14.39 2.53 12.93
C GLN A 460 14.15 1.28 12.07
N LEU A 461 15.20 0.72 11.47
CA LEU A 461 15.12 -0.56 10.75
C LEU A 461 14.71 -1.71 11.69
N MET A 462 15.32 -1.83 12.88
CA MET A 462 14.99 -2.89 13.83
C MET A 462 13.53 -2.82 14.29
N GLN A 463 13.06 -1.63 14.70
CA GLN A 463 11.65 -1.42 15.08
C GLN A 463 10.68 -1.84 13.97
N ARG A 464 11.05 -1.54 12.71
CA ARG A 464 10.26 -1.92 11.55
C ARG A 464 10.21 -3.43 11.35
N LEU A 465 11.36 -4.12 11.44
CA LEU A 465 11.43 -5.59 11.34
C LEU A 465 10.66 -6.28 12.48
N GLU A 466 10.78 -5.78 13.72
CA GLU A 466 10.07 -6.29 14.89
C GLU A 466 8.53 -6.19 14.78
N SER A 467 8.01 -5.24 13.98
CA SER A 467 6.57 -5.16 13.69
C SER A 467 6.06 -6.18 12.66
N THR A 468 6.95 -6.98 12.06
CA THR A 468 6.64 -7.92 10.97
C THR A 468 6.98 -9.37 11.36
N THR A 469 6.46 -10.34 10.62
CA THR A 469 6.86 -11.75 10.77
C THR A 469 8.10 -12.03 9.91
N PRO A 470 9.29 -12.26 10.49
CA PRO A 470 10.50 -12.41 9.70
C PRO A 470 10.63 -13.79 9.05
N HIS A 471 11.24 -13.80 7.86
CA HIS A 471 11.66 -15.01 7.17
C HIS A 471 13.13 -14.87 6.80
N PHE A 472 13.97 -15.81 7.22
CA PHE A 472 15.43 -15.72 7.07
C PHE A 472 15.94 -16.60 5.93
N ILE A 473 16.79 -16.03 5.07
CA ILE A 473 17.53 -16.75 4.02
C ILE A 473 19.01 -16.50 4.29
N ARG A 474 19.82 -17.56 4.41
CA ARG A 474 21.27 -17.46 4.60
C ARG A 474 21.96 -17.97 3.34
N CYS A 475 22.66 -17.08 2.64
CA CYS A 475 23.49 -17.42 1.49
C CYS A 475 24.86 -17.93 1.96
N ILE A 476 25.38 -18.98 1.33
CA ILE A 476 26.66 -19.62 1.68
C ILE A 476 27.56 -19.64 0.45
N LYS A 477 28.78 -19.08 0.56
CA LYS A 477 29.80 -19.10 -0.50
C LYS A 477 30.48 -20.48 -0.52
N PRO A 478 30.45 -21.25 -1.63
CA PRO A 478 30.95 -22.61 -1.64
C PRO A 478 32.49 -22.71 -1.74
N ASN A 479 33.15 -21.75 -2.40
CA ASN A 479 34.60 -21.67 -2.53
C ASN A 479 35.02 -20.22 -2.78
N ASN A 480 36.26 -19.85 -2.42
CA ASN A 480 36.71 -18.47 -2.61
C ASN A 480 37.00 -18.06 -4.06
N LEU A 481 37.36 -19.02 -4.91
CA LEU A 481 37.71 -18.84 -6.33
C LEU A 481 36.52 -18.56 -7.26
N GLN A 482 35.29 -18.50 -6.73
CA GLN A 482 34.03 -18.34 -7.50
C GLN A 482 33.80 -19.42 -8.57
N SER A 483 34.53 -20.53 -8.50
CA SER A 483 34.47 -21.60 -9.51
C SER A 483 33.22 -22.47 -9.34
N PRO A 484 32.45 -22.76 -10.42
CA PRO A 484 31.28 -23.63 -10.33
C PRO A 484 31.70 -25.07 -10.01
N GLY A 485 30.91 -25.78 -9.19
CA GLY A 485 31.16 -27.18 -8.82
C GLY A 485 32.26 -27.41 -7.77
N SER A 486 33.02 -26.38 -7.38
CA SER A 486 34.04 -26.48 -6.32
C SER A 486 33.46 -26.20 -4.93
N TYR A 487 33.86 -26.99 -3.93
CA TYR A 487 33.37 -26.92 -2.56
C TYR A 487 34.52 -26.96 -1.54
N GLU A 488 34.66 -25.90 -0.75
CA GLU A 488 35.71 -25.72 0.24
C GLU A 488 35.14 -25.97 1.65
N GLN A 489 35.32 -27.19 2.16
CA GLN A 489 34.68 -27.64 3.41
C GLN A 489 34.98 -26.75 4.61
N GLY A 490 36.22 -26.26 4.76
CA GLY A 490 36.62 -25.37 5.87
C GLY A 490 35.86 -24.06 5.85
N LEU A 491 35.83 -23.39 4.69
CA LEU A 491 35.12 -22.13 4.45
C LEU A 491 33.62 -22.25 4.68
N VAL A 492 33.00 -23.35 4.20
CA VAL A 492 31.56 -23.59 4.39
C VAL A 492 31.22 -23.91 5.85
N LEU A 493 32.03 -24.73 6.52
CA LEU A 493 31.84 -25.06 7.94
C LEU A 493 31.98 -23.82 8.83
N GLN A 494 32.92 -22.92 8.52
CA GLN A 494 33.05 -21.63 9.21
C GLN A 494 31.80 -20.77 9.02
N GLN A 495 31.33 -20.58 7.78
CA GLN A 495 30.10 -19.82 7.52
C GLN A 495 28.87 -20.39 8.23
N LEU A 496 28.69 -21.72 8.26
CA LEU A 496 27.56 -22.36 8.95
C LEU A 496 27.56 -22.12 10.46
N ARG A 497 28.76 -22.06 11.08
CA ARG A 497 28.93 -21.68 12.49
C ARG A 497 28.63 -20.20 12.70
N CYS A 498 29.28 -19.31 11.94
CA CYS A 498 29.07 -17.86 12.05
C CYS A 498 27.59 -17.47 11.82
N CYS A 499 26.89 -18.09 10.87
CA CYS A 499 25.47 -17.80 10.62
C CYS A 499 24.50 -18.45 11.65
N GLY A 500 24.99 -19.17 12.66
CA GLY A 500 24.17 -19.85 13.68
C GLY A 500 23.28 -20.98 13.14
N VAL A 501 23.60 -21.53 11.97
CA VAL A 501 22.73 -22.50 11.26
C VAL A 501 22.69 -23.84 11.99
N LEU A 502 23.78 -24.24 12.65
CA LEU A 502 23.83 -25.50 13.40
C LEU A 502 22.90 -25.47 14.63
N GLU A 503 22.81 -24.31 15.28
CA GLU A 503 21.97 -24.03 16.44
C GLU A 503 20.48 -23.97 16.03
N VAL A 504 20.18 -23.35 14.88
CA VAL A 504 18.85 -23.41 14.24
C VAL A 504 18.39 -24.85 14.05
N VAL A 505 19.23 -25.70 13.45
CA VAL A 505 18.88 -27.11 13.19
C VAL A 505 18.75 -27.89 14.49
N ARG A 506 19.57 -27.61 15.51
CA ARG A 506 19.46 -28.23 16.84
C ARG A 506 18.10 -27.93 17.47
N ILE A 507 17.72 -26.65 17.55
CA ILE A 507 16.48 -26.19 18.17
C ILE A 507 15.25 -26.64 17.37
N SER A 508 15.28 -26.55 16.04
CA SER A 508 14.19 -27.03 15.17
C SER A 508 13.93 -28.54 15.28
N ARG A 509 14.92 -29.33 15.72
CA ARG A 509 14.79 -30.78 15.94
C ARG A 509 14.30 -31.12 17.34
N SER A 510 14.67 -30.34 18.36
CA SER A 510 14.23 -30.56 19.74
C SER A 510 12.81 -30.02 19.99
N GLY A 511 12.49 -28.85 19.41
CA GLY A 511 11.23 -28.14 19.59
C GLY A 511 10.07 -28.59 18.69
N PHE A 512 9.04 -27.73 18.61
CA PHE A 512 7.76 -27.98 17.95
C PHE A 512 7.45 -26.89 16.91
N PRO A 513 8.10 -26.91 15.73
CA PRO A 513 8.05 -25.80 14.76
C PRO A 513 6.66 -25.56 14.16
N SER A 514 5.73 -26.51 14.29
CA SER A 514 4.36 -26.40 13.80
C SER A 514 3.39 -26.12 14.94
N ARG A 515 2.92 -24.87 15.04
CA ARG A 515 2.03 -24.40 16.12
C ARG A 515 0.72 -23.83 15.61
N MET A 516 -0.40 -24.14 16.27
CA MET A 516 -1.73 -23.64 15.89
C MET A 516 -2.69 -23.56 17.08
N SER A 517 -3.45 -22.47 17.21
CA SER A 517 -4.45 -22.33 18.29
C SER A 517 -5.55 -23.37 18.18
N HIS A 518 -6.08 -23.81 19.32
CA HIS A 518 -7.16 -24.82 19.40
C HIS A 518 -8.36 -24.43 18.51
N GLN A 519 -8.73 -23.14 18.49
CA GLN A 519 -9.79 -22.64 17.62
C GLN A 519 -9.46 -22.74 16.11
N LYS A 520 -8.22 -22.42 15.71
CA LYS A 520 -7.81 -22.50 14.30
C LYS A 520 -7.65 -23.96 13.85
N PHE A 521 -7.20 -24.84 14.74
CA PHE A 521 -7.09 -26.28 14.49
C PHE A 521 -8.47 -26.93 14.35
N ALA A 522 -9.36 -26.74 15.32
CA ALA A 522 -10.75 -27.20 15.27
C ALA A 522 -11.50 -26.68 14.03
N ARG A 523 -11.35 -25.40 13.66
CA ARG A 523 -11.96 -24.86 12.43
C ARG A 523 -11.36 -25.43 11.14
N ARG A 524 -10.07 -25.76 11.11
CA ARG A 524 -9.37 -26.23 9.90
C ARG A 524 -9.57 -27.72 9.63
N TYR A 525 -9.66 -28.53 10.68
CA TYR A 525 -9.70 -30.00 10.59
C TYR A 525 -10.96 -30.63 11.22
N GLY A 526 -11.81 -29.88 11.94
CA GLY A 526 -12.98 -30.42 12.62
C GLY A 526 -14.00 -31.11 11.71
N PHE A 527 -14.03 -30.77 10.41
CA PHE A 527 -14.86 -31.48 9.43
C PHE A 527 -14.36 -32.89 9.06
N LEU A 528 -13.18 -33.28 9.54
CA LEU A 528 -12.66 -34.66 9.45
C LEU A 528 -13.21 -35.57 10.57
N LEU A 529 -13.83 -34.99 11.60
CA LEU A 529 -14.59 -35.72 12.60
C LEU A 529 -16.00 -36.03 12.08
N LEU A 530 -16.57 -37.17 12.50
CA LEU A 530 -17.99 -37.45 12.33
C LEU A 530 -18.85 -36.49 13.18
N GLU A 531 -20.07 -36.19 12.71
CA GLU A 531 -20.88 -35.03 13.12
C GLU A 531 -21.19 -34.90 14.63
N ASN A 532 -21.00 -35.95 15.42
CA ASN A 532 -21.34 -35.99 16.86
C ASN A 532 -20.37 -35.24 17.79
N VAL A 533 -19.25 -34.69 17.31
CA VAL A 533 -18.24 -33.97 18.15
C VAL A 533 -18.29 -32.44 17.94
N ALA A 534 -19.01 -31.94 16.95
CA ALA A 534 -19.00 -30.53 16.54
C ALA A 534 -19.58 -29.53 17.58
N SER A 535 -20.21 -30.01 18.65
CA SER A 535 -20.76 -29.21 19.75
C SER A 535 -19.82 -29.03 20.95
N GLN A 536 -18.65 -29.67 20.94
CA GLN A 536 -17.67 -29.58 22.02
C GLN A 536 -16.77 -28.34 21.89
N ASP A 537 -16.07 -28.01 22.98
CA ASP A 537 -15.12 -26.90 23.00
C ASP A 537 -13.93 -27.13 22.04
N PRO A 538 -13.25 -26.08 21.57
CA PRO A 538 -12.18 -26.22 20.57
C PRO A 538 -10.99 -27.05 21.03
N LEU A 539 -10.73 -27.19 22.33
CA LEU A 539 -9.66 -28.02 22.87
C LEU A 539 -10.06 -29.50 22.77
N SER A 540 -11.25 -29.87 23.24
CA SER A 540 -11.79 -31.24 23.11
C SER A 540 -11.89 -31.69 21.65
N VAL A 541 -12.36 -30.82 20.75
CA VAL A 541 -12.37 -31.10 19.29
C VAL A 541 -10.95 -31.33 18.76
N SER A 542 -9.98 -30.54 19.20
CA SER A 542 -8.59 -30.69 18.77
C SER A 542 -7.98 -32.00 19.28
N VAL A 543 -8.22 -32.36 20.54
CA VAL A 543 -7.79 -33.64 21.14
C VAL A 543 -8.47 -34.85 20.47
N ALA A 544 -9.76 -34.76 20.15
CA ALA A 544 -10.48 -35.82 19.44
C ALA A 544 -9.89 -36.11 18.05
N ILE A 545 -9.47 -35.08 17.31
CA ILE A 545 -8.78 -35.23 16.01
C ILE A 545 -7.42 -35.93 16.19
N LEU A 546 -6.63 -35.51 17.19
CA LEU A 546 -5.32 -36.12 17.47
C LEU A 546 -5.44 -37.63 17.73
N HIS A 547 -6.45 -38.03 18.51
CA HIS A 547 -6.74 -39.45 18.77
C HIS A 547 -7.31 -40.18 17.54
N GLN A 548 -8.26 -39.60 16.78
CA GLN A 548 -8.83 -40.26 15.59
C GLN A 548 -7.75 -40.55 14.53
N PHE A 549 -6.74 -39.69 14.40
CA PHE A 549 -5.63 -39.85 13.47
C PHE A 549 -4.41 -40.56 14.08
N ASN A 550 -4.50 -41.10 15.31
CA ASN A 550 -3.45 -41.85 16.01
C ASN A 550 -2.08 -41.14 16.03
N ILE A 551 -2.05 -39.81 16.20
CA ILE A 551 -0.80 -39.08 16.36
C ILE A 551 -0.23 -39.40 17.74
N LEU A 552 1.03 -39.87 17.80
CA LEU A 552 1.65 -40.29 19.05
C LEU A 552 1.84 -39.11 20.03
N PRO A 553 1.59 -39.29 21.35
CA PRO A 553 1.76 -38.23 22.35
C PRO A 553 3.17 -37.61 22.45
N GLU A 554 4.21 -38.29 21.98
CA GLU A 554 5.59 -37.74 21.94
C GLU A 554 5.81 -36.74 20.77
N MET A 555 4.88 -36.73 19.81
CA MET A 555 4.98 -35.99 18.54
C MET A 555 4.15 -34.70 18.54
N TYR A 556 3.33 -34.48 19.57
CA TYR A 556 2.62 -33.23 19.82
C TYR A 556 2.67 -32.84 21.31
N GLN A 557 2.43 -31.57 21.62
CA GLN A 557 2.18 -31.08 22.97
C GLN A 557 0.94 -30.19 22.99
N VAL A 558 0.19 -30.25 24.09
CA VAL A 558 -1.06 -29.50 24.29
C VAL A 558 -0.80 -28.37 25.27
N GLY A 559 -0.66 -27.15 24.76
CA GLY A 559 -0.55 -25.95 25.58
C GLY A 559 -1.92 -25.37 25.94
N TYR A 560 -1.92 -24.39 26.83
CA TYR A 560 -3.15 -23.72 27.29
C TYR A 560 -3.97 -23.12 26.14
N THR A 561 -3.33 -22.52 25.12
CA THR A 561 -4.02 -21.85 24.00
C THR A 561 -3.80 -22.50 22.62
N LYS A 562 -2.75 -23.34 22.49
CA LYS A 562 -2.28 -23.89 21.21
C LYS A 562 -1.90 -25.37 21.28
N LEU A 563 -1.98 -26.02 20.13
CA LEU A 563 -1.30 -27.28 19.86
C LEU A 563 0.06 -27.01 19.21
N PHE A 564 1.04 -27.81 19.62
CA PHE A 564 2.42 -27.79 19.15
C PHE A 564 2.77 -29.16 18.58
N PHE A 565 3.40 -29.20 17.40
CA PHE A 565 3.69 -30.42 16.66
C PHE A 565 5.16 -30.49 16.25
N ARG A 566 5.74 -31.69 16.33
CA ARG A 566 7.01 -32.00 15.68
C ARG A 566 6.86 -31.98 14.16
N THR A 567 7.98 -31.82 13.46
CA THR A 567 8.04 -31.75 11.99
C THR A 567 7.35 -32.94 11.33
N GLY A 568 6.60 -32.66 10.25
CA GLY A 568 5.95 -33.66 9.40
C GLY A 568 4.56 -34.14 9.87
N GLN A 569 4.20 -33.98 11.15
CA GLN A 569 2.95 -34.55 11.69
C GLN A 569 1.67 -33.94 11.09
N ILE A 570 1.69 -32.63 10.79
CA ILE A 570 0.56 -31.95 10.12
C ILE A 570 0.36 -32.44 8.68
N GLY A 571 1.37 -33.04 8.03
CA GLY A 571 1.27 -33.51 6.64
C GLY A 571 0.13 -34.51 6.45
N ILE A 572 0.00 -35.50 7.34
CA ILE A 572 -1.05 -36.53 7.29
C ILE A 572 -2.46 -35.90 7.37
N LEU A 573 -2.62 -34.88 8.23
CA LEU A 573 -3.88 -34.15 8.38
C LEU A 573 -4.19 -33.31 7.15
N GLU A 574 -3.20 -32.63 6.56
CA GLU A 574 -3.39 -31.86 5.31
C GLU A 574 -3.65 -32.75 4.10
N ASP A 575 -2.97 -33.89 3.97
CA ASP A 575 -3.20 -34.84 2.89
C ASP A 575 -4.62 -35.40 2.98
N THR A 576 -5.07 -35.81 4.17
CA THR A 576 -6.45 -36.25 4.38
C THR A 576 -7.44 -35.13 4.07
N ARG A 577 -7.18 -33.91 4.58
CA ARG A 577 -7.99 -32.72 4.32
C ARG A 577 -8.12 -32.43 2.82
N ASN A 578 -7.02 -32.50 2.07
CA ASN A 578 -6.98 -32.29 0.63
C ASN A 578 -7.74 -33.38 -0.13
N HIS A 579 -7.66 -34.65 0.29
CA HIS A 579 -8.47 -35.74 -0.27
C HIS A 579 -9.96 -35.54 0.00
N THR A 580 -10.39 -35.19 1.21
CA THR A 580 -11.80 -34.89 1.51
C THR A 580 -12.30 -33.67 0.72
N LEU A 581 -11.45 -32.65 0.54
CA LEU A 581 -11.77 -31.48 -0.28
C LEU A 581 -11.88 -31.78 -1.79
N HIS A 582 -11.40 -32.93 -2.30
CA HIS A 582 -11.72 -33.36 -3.67
C HIS A 582 -13.23 -33.59 -3.87
N GLY A 583 -14.02 -33.74 -2.79
CA GLY A 583 -15.48 -33.69 -2.86
C GLY A 583 -16.04 -32.41 -3.52
N ILE A 584 -15.28 -31.30 -3.50
CA ILE A 584 -15.61 -30.05 -4.20
C ILE A 584 -15.73 -30.27 -5.71
N LEU A 585 -15.03 -31.23 -6.31
CA LEU A 585 -15.16 -31.56 -7.74
C LEU A 585 -16.60 -31.94 -8.11
N ARG A 586 -17.34 -32.57 -7.19
CA ARG A 586 -18.76 -32.89 -7.38
C ARG A 586 -19.60 -31.62 -7.41
N VAL A 587 -19.38 -30.68 -6.49
CA VAL A 587 -20.05 -29.37 -6.50
C VAL A 587 -19.74 -28.59 -7.78
N GLN A 588 -18.48 -28.57 -8.21
CA GLN A 588 -18.05 -27.95 -9.47
C GLN A 588 -18.71 -28.61 -10.69
N SER A 589 -18.84 -29.94 -10.73
CA SER A 589 -19.55 -30.65 -11.81
C SER A 589 -21.04 -30.31 -11.85
N CYS A 590 -21.71 -30.23 -10.69
CA CYS A 590 -23.10 -29.83 -10.59
C CYS A 590 -23.31 -28.38 -11.04
N PHE A 591 -22.41 -27.47 -10.65
CA PHE A 591 -22.46 -26.06 -11.07
C PHE A 591 -22.22 -25.91 -12.58
N ARG A 592 -21.17 -26.54 -13.13
CA ARG A 592 -20.89 -26.53 -14.59
C ARG A 592 -22.06 -27.13 -15.39
N GLY A 593 -22.64 -28.23 -14.91
CA GLY A 593 -23.83 -28.85 -15.50
C GLY A 593 -25.05 -27.92 -15.45
N HIS A 594 -25.29 -27.26 -14.32
CA HIS A 594 -26.38 -26.27 -14.20
C HIS A 594 -26.18 -25.07 -15.14
N GLN A 595 -24.96 -24.53 -15.23
CA GLN A 595 -24.62 -23.43 -16.12
C GLN A 595 -24.82 -23.81 -17.60
N ALA A 596 -24.35 -24.99 -18.01
CA ALA A 596 -24.57 -25.52 -19.35
C ALA A 596 -26.07 -25.72 -19.65
N GLN A 597 -26.83 -26.30 -18.71
CA GLN A 597 -28.28 -26.48 -18.85
C GLN A 597 -29.03 -25.14 -18.94
N ARG A 598 -28.57 -24.11 -18.23
CA ARG A 598 -29.12 -22.75 -18.29
C ARG A 598 -28.88 -22.14 -19.66
N HIS A 599 -27.64 -22.10 -20.14
CA HIS A 599 -27.30 -21.58 -21.46
C HIS A 599 -28.02 -22.35 -22.59
N PHE A 600 -28.15 -23.68 -22.48
CA PHE A 600 -28.92 -24.46 -23.45
C PHE A 600 -30.42 -24.09 -23.46
N LYS A 601 -31.03 -23.86 -22.29
CA LYS A 601 -32.43 -23.38 -22.20
C LYS A 601 -32.60 -21.96 -22.73
N GLU A 602 -31.63 -21.07 -22.49
CA GLU A 602 -31.61 -19.71 -23.05
C GLU A 602 -31.52 -19.77 -24.59
N LEU A 603 -30.62 -20.59 -25.13
CA LEU A 603 -30.47 -20.81 -26.57
C LEU A 603 -31.73 -21.43 -27.20
N GLN A 604 -32.32 -22.46 -26.58
CA GLN A 604 -33.57 -23.06 -27.06
C GLN A 604 -34.73 -22.06 -27.09
N ARG A 605 -34.84 -21.18 -26.08
CA ARG A 605 -35.84 -20.09 -26.07
C ARG A 605 -35.59 -19.09 -27.20
N GLY A 606 -34.34 -18.70 -27.43
CA GLY A 606 -33.95 -17.84 -28.56
C GLY A 606 -34.34 -18.45 -29.91
N ILE A 607 -34.01 -19.73 -30.13
CA ILE A 607 -34.37 -20.47 -31.35
C ILE A 607 -35.88 -20.58 -31.52
N ALA A 608 -36.62 -20.93 -30.47
CA ALA A 608 -38.09 -21.05 -30.52
C ALA A 608 -38.77 -19.70 -30.84
N THR A 609 -38.27 -18.60 -30.28
CA THR A 609 -38.73 -17.25 -30.58
C THR A 609 -38.42 -16.87 -32.04
N LEU A 610 -37.21 -17.14 -32.55
CA LEU A 610 -36.89 -16.90 -33.96
C LEU A 610 -37.79 -17.72 -34.90
N GLN A 611 -38.02 -19.00 -34.57
CA GLN A 611 -38.91 -19.87 -35.34
C GLN A 611 -40.37 -19.39 -35.33
N SER A 612 -40.87 -18.83 -34.23
CA SER A 612 -42.24 -18.31 -34.16
C SER A 612 -42.41 -17.05 -35.03
N PHE A 613 -41.43 -16.14 -35.04
CA PHE A 613 -41.40 -14.99 -35.95
C PHE A 613 -41.41 -15.43 -37.42
N VAL A 614 -40.53 -16.36 -37.81
CA VAL A 614 -40.44 -16.86 -39.20
C VAL A 614 -41.74 -17.57 -39.63
N ARG A 615 -42.31 -18.42 -38.78
CA ARG A 615 -43.59 -19.11 -39.07
C ARG A 615 -44.75 -18.11 -39.17
N GLY A 616 -44.81 -17.12 -38.27
CA GLY A 616 -45.82 -16.07 -38.28
C GLY A 616 -45.73 -15.20 -39.53
N GLU A 617 -44.52 -14.87 -39.99
CA GLU A 617 -44.31 -14.09 -41.20
C GLU A 617 -44.72 -14.85 -42.46
N LYS A 618 -44.33 -16.13 -42.58
CA LYS A 618 -44.79 -17.00 -43.66
C LYS A 618 -46.33 -17.06 -43.73
N ALA A 619 -47.00 -17.26 -42.59
CA ALA A 619 -48.46 -17.31 -42.53
C ALA A 619 -49.12 -15.96 -42.93
N ARG A 620 -48.54 -14.82 -42.53
CA ARG A 620 -49.01 -13.49 -42.97
C ARG A 620 -48.86 -13.30 -44.47
N GLN A 621 -47.75 -13.71 -45.06
CA GLN A 621 -47.51 -13.62 -46.51
C GLN A 621 -48.49 -14.50 -47.30
N GLU A 622 -48.67 -15.76 -46.89
CA GLU A 622 -49.65 -16.67 -47.50
C GLU A 622 -51.08 -16.11 -47.41
N PHE A 623 -51.48 -15.57 -46.24
CA PHE A 623 -52.79 -14.94 -46.08
C PHE A 623 -52.96 -13.67 -46.91
N ALA A 624 -51.92 -12.82 -47.03
CA ALA A 624 -51.96 -11.62 -47.85
C ALA A 624 -52.20 -11.95 -49.34
N VAL A 625 -51.50 -12.97 -49.87
CA VAL A 625 -51.71 -13.48 -51.23
C VAL A 625 -53.12 -14.04 -51.43
N LEU A 626 -53.64 -14.82 -50.46
CA LEU A 626 -55.01 -15.34 -50.50
C LEU A 626 -56.05 -14.20 -50.46
N LEU A 627 -55.87 -13.20 -49.61
CA LEU A 627 -56.77 -12.05 -49.49
C LEU A 627 -56.76 -11.20 -50.77
N GLN A 628 -55.59 -11.00 -51.39
CA GLN A 628 -55.46 -10.31 -52.68
C GLN A 628 -56.20 -11.07 -53.79
N ARG A 629 -56.01 -12.40 -53.88
CA ARG A 629 -56.73 -13.28 -54.83
C ARG A 629 -58.25 -13.23 -54.60
N HIS A 630 -58.70 -13.30 -53.35
CA HIS A 630 -60.13 -13.25 -53.02
C HIS A 630 -60.75 -11.87 -53.35
N ARG A 631 -60.06 -10.76 -53.03
CA ARG A 631 -60.50 -9.41 -53.41
C ARG A 631 -60.61 -9.26 -54.92
N ALA A 632 -59.61 -9.73 -55.68
CA ALA A 632 -59.65 -9.72 -57.15
C ALA A 632 -60.83 -10.54 -57.69
N ALA A 633 -61.05 -11.76 -57.18
CA ALA A 633 -62.16 -12.62 -57.58
C ALA A 633 -63.53 -11.97 -57.31
N VAL A 634 -63.74 -11.40 -56.11
CA VAL A 634 -64.99 -10.70 -55.75
C VAL A 634 -65.23 -9.48 -56.64
N VAL A 635 -64.20 -8.69 -56.95
CA VAL A 635 -64.32 -7.55 -57.88
C VAL A 635 -64.73 -8.02 -59.26
N ILE A 636 -64.05 -9.02 -59.84
CA ILE A 636 -64.38 -9.58 -61.16
C ILE A 636 -65.82 -10.12 -61.18
N GLN A 637 -66.22 -10.90 -60.18
CA GLN A 637 -67.58 -11.43 -60.05
C GLN A 637 -68.63 -10.32 -59.92
N LYS A 638 -68.36 -9.25 -59.15
CA LYS A 638 -69.25 -8.09 -59.00
C LYS A 638 -69.48 -7.39 -60.34
N TRP A 639 -68.41 -7.15 -61.11
CA TRP A 639 -68.51 -6.53 -62.43
C TRP A 639 -69.28 -7.41 -63.43
N ILE A 640 -69.02 -8.72 -63.46
CA ILE A 640 -69.72 -9.66 -64.36
C ILE A 640 -71.21 -9.74 -64.01
N LYS A 641 -71.55 -9.95 -62.73
CA LYS A 641 -72.95 -10.00 -62.26
C LYS A 641 -73.68 -8.70 -62.56
N GLY A 642 -73.07 -7.55 -62.25
CA GLY A 642 -73.62 -6.23 -62.55
C GLY A 642 -73.83 -5.98 -64.06
N ARG A 643 -72.90 -6.42 -64.91
CA ARG A 643 -73.02 -6.32 -66.38
C ARG A 643 -74.17 -7.18 -66.91
N ASN A 644 -74.32 -8.41 -66.40
CA ASN A 644 -75.41 -9.30 -66.79
C ASN A 644 -76.78 -8.74 -66.40
N VAL A 645 -76.95 -8.33 -65.13
CA VAL A 645 -78.23 -7.74 -64.65
C VAL A 645 -78.58 -6.47 -65.42
N LYS A 646 -77.63 -5.55 -65.65
CA LYS A 646 -77.86 -4.36 -66.48
C LYS A 646 -78.27 -4.70 -67.91
N LYS A 647 -77.67 -5.73 -68.53
CA LYS A 647 -78.02 -6.18 -69.88
C LYS A 647 -79.43 -6.78 -69.95
N THR A 648 -79.83 -7.56 -68.94
CA THR A 648 -81.19 -8.13 -68.86
C THR A 648 -82.23 -7.05 -68.57
N PHE A 649 -81.99 -6.16 -67.60
CA PHE A 649 -82.91 -5.06 -67.29
C PHE A 649 -83.11 -4.13 -68.49
N LYS A 650 -82.03 -3.79 -69.22
CA LYS A 650 -82.15 -2.98 -70.43
C LYS A 650 -83.05 -3.66 -71.48
N LYS A 651 -82.85 -4.96 -71.76
CA LYS A 651 -83.73 -5.72 -72.67
C LYS A 651 -85.20 -5.69 -72.25
N ILE A 652 -85.49 -5.87 -70.96
CA ILE A 652 -86.85 -5.85 -70.43
C ILE A 652 -87.46 -4.44 -70.57
N ASN A 653 -86.71 -3.40 -70.19
CA ASN A 653 -87.18 -2.01 -70.28
C ASN A 653 -87.43 -1.59 -71.73
N ASP A 654 -86.50 -1.90 -72.64
CA ASP A 654 -86.65 -1.62 -74.08
C ASP A 654 -87.90 -2.32 -74.64
N ALA A 655 -88.17 -3.58 -74.25
CA ALA A 655 -89.39 -4.30 -74.63
C ALA A 655 -90.67 -3.70 -74.01
N SER A 656 -90.64 -3.33 -72.73
CA SER A 656 -91.76 -2.70 -72.03
C SER A 656 -92.13 -1.34 -72.64
N ILE A 657 -91.14 -0.54 -73.06
CA ILE A 657 -91.36 0.74 -73.76
C ILE A 657 -92.05 0.50 -75.11
N VAL A 658 -91.64 -0.52 -75.87
CA VAL A 658 -92.30 -0.91 -77.14
C VAL A 658 -93.74 -1.39 -76.90
N ILE A 659 -93.99 -2.21 -75.88
CA ILE A 659 -95.35 -2.66 -75.55
C ILE A 659 -96.23 -1.47 -75.12
N GLN A 660 -95.72 -0.58 -74.26
CA GLN A 660 -96.46 0.60 -73.79
C GLN A 660 -96.77 1.58 -74.92
N SER A 661 -95.87 1.79 -75.89
CA SER A 661 -96.14 2.69 -77.03
C SER A 661 -97.24 2.14 -77.94
N VAL A 662 -97.26 0.82 -78.18
CA VAL A 662 -98.33 0.12 -78.90
C VAL A 662 -99.66 0.21 -78.14
N ILE A 663 -99.69 -0.07 -76.84
CA ILE A 663 -100.91 -0.03 -76.02
C ILE A 663 -101.48 1.38 -75.92
N ARG A 664 -100.65 2.41 -75.68
CA ARG A 664 -101.10 3.81 -75.67
C ARG A 664 -101.67 4.23 -77.01
N GLY A 665 -101.02 3.84 -78.12
CA GLY A 665 -101.53 4.05 -79.46
C GLY A 665 -102.83 3.29 -79.76
N TRP A 666 -103.12 2.18 -79.08
CA TRP A 666 -104.37 1.44 -79.23
C TRP A 666 -105.50 2.02 -78.36
N LEU A 667 -105.23 2.37 -77.10
CA LEU A 667 -106.22 2.95 -76.17
C LEU A 667 -106.82 4.26 -76.71
N VAL A 668 -105.98 5.18 -77.21
CA VAL A 668 -106.45 6.45 -77.80
C VAL A 668 -107.36 6.20 -79.02
N ARG A 669 -107.11 5.14 -79.80
CA ARG A 669 -107.98 4.74 -80.93
C ARG A 669 -109.27 4.05 -80.50
N ARG A 670 -109.39 3.58 -79.26
CA ARG A 670 -110.58 2.91 -78.73
C ARG A 670 -111.49 3.84 -77.92
N CYS A 671 -110.94 4.83 -77.21
CA CYS A 671 -111.70 5.71 -76.31
C CYS A 671 -112.56 6.79 -76.98
N SER A 672 -112.84 6.71 -78.28
CA SER A 672 -113.79 7.61 -78.98
C SER A 672 -115.14 6.95 -79.29
N GLN A 673 -115.35 5.69 -78.92
CA GLN A 673 -116.64 5.00 -79.00
C GLN A 673 -116.94 4.28 -77.67
N ASP A 674 -118.23 4.29 -77.31
CA ASP A 674 -118.87 3.69 -76.12
C ASP A 674 -118.60 4.29 -74.73
N ILE A 675 -119.50 5.20 -74.37
CA ILE A 675 -120.46 5.05 -73.25
C ILE A 675 -120.14 3.87 -72.31
N GLY A 676 -119.80 4.18 -71.06
CA GLY A 676 -119.54 3.16 -70.03
C GLY A 676 -120.77 2.83 -69.19
N LEU A 677 -120.60 1.90 -68.25
CA LEU A 677 -121.21 1.98 -66.91
C LEU A 677 -120.46 1.07 -65.90
N VAL A 678 -120.32 1.58 -64.67
CA VAL A 678 -120.27 0.84 -63.39
C VAL A 678 -119.01 0.04 -62.96
N LYS A 679 -118.66 0.24 -61.67
CA LYS A 679 -117.62 -0.41 -60.84
C LYS A 679 -118.28 -1.50 -59.94
N PRO A 680 -117.64 -2.02 -58.87
CA PRO A 680 -116.53 -3.00 -58.81
C PRO A 680 -116.90 -4.28 -57.99
N GLY A 681 -116.09 -5.35 -58.06
CA GLY A 681 -116.09 -6.37 -56.98
C GLY A 681 -115.53 -7.76 -57.34
N GLY A 682 -114.97 -8.46 -56.32
CA GLY A 682 -115.19 -9.91 -56.17
C GLY A 682 -114.12 -10.95 -56.56
N SER A 683 -112.98 -10.99 -55.84
CA SER A 683 -112.28 -12.22 -55.35
C SER A 683 -111.67 -13.32 -56.28
N LYS A 684 -110.43 -13.72 -55.91
CA LYS A 684 -109.75 -15.05 -56.04
C LYS A 684 -109.28 -15.50 -57.45
N GLU A 685 -108.15 -16.21 -57.65
CA GLU A 685 -107.09 -16.74 -56.75
C GLU A 685 -105.76 -17.00 -57.52
N ASN A 686 -104.69 -17.37 -56.79
CA ASN A 686 -103.38 -17.97 -57.21
C ASN A 686 -102.16 -17.07 -57.54
N GLU A 687 -101.08 -17.31 -56.76
CA GLU A 687 -99.66 -17.61 -57.12
C GLU A 687 -99.01 -16.93 -58.37
N SER A 688 -97.75 -16.49 -58.39
CA SER A 688 -96.63 -16.33 -57.42
C SER A 688 -95.57 -15.43 -58.11
N ASP A 689 -94.38 -15.07 -57.60
CA ASP A 689 -93.62 -15.34 -56.36
C ASP A 689 -92.76 -14.10 -56.05
N GLU A 690 -92.31 -13.90 -54.80
CA GLU A 690 -91.18 -13.00 -54.53
C GLU A 690 -90.31 -13.48 -53.34
N VAL A 691 -89.00 -13.36 -53.49
CA VAL A 691 -88.01 -14.20 -52.80
C VAL A 691 -87.80 -13.82 -51.33
N LEU A 692 -88.01 -14.81 -50.46
CA LEU A 692 -87.76 -14.77 -49.02
C LEU A 692 -86.30 -14.40 -48.66
N VAL A 693 -86.08 -13.16 -48.21
CA VAL A 693 -84.81 -12.76 -47.57
C VAL A 693 -84.72 -13.41 -46.19
N LYS A 694 -83.81 -14.39 -46.05
CA LYS A 694 -83.61 -15.11 -44.77
C LYS A 694 -83.15 -14.16 -43.66
N SER A 695 -84.07 -13.89 -42.73
CA SER A 695 -83.85 -13.22 -41.43
C SER A 695 -82.60 -13.73 -40.67
N SER A 696 -82.24 -15.01 -40.84
CA SER A 696 -81.14 -15.66 -40.13
C SER A 696 -79.74 -15.05 -40.35
N PHE A 697 -79.47 -14.37 -41.47
CA PHE A 697 -78.12 -13.85 -41.76
C PHE A 697 -77.87 -12.48 -41.10
N LEU A 698 -78.86 -11.58 -41.11
CA LEU A 698 -78.76 -10.29 -40.40
C LEU A 698 -78.65 -10.50 -38.88
N SER A 699 -79.45 -11.41 -38.32
CA SER A 699 -79.39 -11.74 -36.89
C SER A 699 -78.06 -12.38 -36.46
N GLU A 700 -77.41 -13.18 -37.32
CA GLU A 700 -76.11 -13.79 -37.02
C GLU A 700 -74.96 -12.77 -37.14
N VAL A 701 -75.03 -11.82 -38.09
CA VAL A 701 -74.06 -10.73 -38.19
C VAL A 701 -74.20 -9.78 -37.00
N GLN A 702 -75.41 -9.37 -36.62
CA GLN A 702 -75.64 -8.55 -35.42
C GLN A 702 -75.14 -9.25 -34.15
N ARG A 703 -75.36 -10.57 -34.01
CA ARG A 703 -74.85 -11.37 -32.89
C ARG A 703 -73.32 -11.37 -32.81
N ARG A 704 -72.62 -11.41 -33.96
CA ARG A 704 -71.14 -11.36 -34.00
C ARG A 704 -70.59 -9.96 -33.72
N VAL A 705 -71.25 -8.91 -34.21
CA VAL A 705 -70.90 -7.52 -33.90
C VAL A 705 -71.05 -7.27 -32.40
N LEU A 706 -72.21 -7.58 -31.81
CA LEU A 706 -72.45 -7.44 -30.36
C LEU A 706 -71.45 -8.24 -29.51
N LYS A 707 -71.04 -9.43 -29.97
CA LYS A 707 -70.03 -10.25 -29.26
C LYS A 707 -68.61 -9.68 -29.38
N ALA A 708 -68.28 -9.02 -30.49
CA ALA A 708 -67.02 -8.31 -30.66
C ALA A 708 -66.98 -6.99 -29.85
N GLU A 709 -68.09 -6.24 -29.82
CA GLU A 709 -68.25 -5.03 -29.01
C GLU A 709 -68.21 -5.33 -27.50
N ALA A 710 -68.78 -6.46 -27.07
CA ALA A 710 -68.67 -6.93 -25.69
C ALA A 710 -67.22 -7.30 -25.33
N ALA A 711 -66.52 -8.05 -26.18
CA ALA A 711 -65.12 -8.43 -25.96
C ALA A 711 -64.15 -7.22 -26.04
N LEU A 712 -64.50 -6.18 -26.81
CA LEU A 712 -63.72 -4.94 -26.85
C LEU A 712 -63.86 -4.18 -25.53
N ARG A 713 -65.10 -4.02 -25.01
CA ARG A 713 -65.32 -3.38 -23.70
C ARG A 713 -64.66 -4.13 -22.54
N GLU A 714 -64.70 -5.45 -22.53
CA GLU A 714 -63.98 -6.26 -21.54
C GLU A 714 -62.46 -6.01 -21.57
N LYS A 715 -61.89 -5.73 -22.77
CA LYS A 715 -60.47 -5.35 -22.92
C LYS A 715 -60.17 -3.89 -22.62
N GLU A 716 -61.12 -2.98 -22.82
CA GLU A 716 -61.01 -1.59 -22.36
C GLU A 716 -61.06 -1.54 -20.83
N GLU A 717 -61.96 -2.29 -20.18
CA GLU A 717 -62.04 -2.44 -18.72
C GLU A 717 -60.78 -3.08 -18.12
N GLU A 718 -60.25 -4.16 -18.73
CA GLU A 718 -58.94 -4.72 -18.33
C GLU A 718 -57.80 -3.70 -18.43
N ASN A 719 -57.80 -2.87 -19.48
CA ASN A 719 -56.74 -1.89 -19.71
C ASN A 719 -56.85 -0.70 -18.75
N ASP A 720 -58.05 -0.24 -18.44
CA ASP A 720 -58.30 0.78 -17.40
C ASP A 720 -57.89 0.27 -16.01
N ILE A 721 -58.15 -1.00 -15.70
CA ILE A 721 -57.67 -1.65 -14.47
C ILE A 721 -56.12 -1.71 -14.45
N LEU A 722 -55.48 -2.04 -15.56
CA LEU A 722 -54.01 -2.05 -15.66
C LEU A 722 -53.41 -0.64 -15.54
N HIS A 723 -54.05 0.38 -16.12
CA HIS A 723 -53.65 1.78 -15.96
C HIS A 723 -53.81 2.25 -14.51
N GLN A 724 -54.92 1.90 -13.82
CA GLN A 724 -55.08 2.16 -12.39
C GLN A 724 -54.03 1.42 -11.54
N GLN A 725 -53.68 0.18 -11.88
CA GLN A 725 -52.62 -0.56 -11.19
C GLN A 725 -51.26 0.12 -11.37
N LEU A 726 -50.90 0.54 -12.59
CA LEU A 726 -49.68 1.29 -12.87
C LEU A 726 -49.63 2.60 -12.07
N GLN A 727 -50.72 3.38 -12.06
CA GLN A 727 -50.81 4.63 -11.30
C GLN A 727 -50.72 4.40 -9.78
N GLN A 728 -51.26 3.28 -9.27
CA GLN A 728 -51.04 2.86 -7.88
C GLN A 728 -49.58 2.46 -7.60
N TYR A 729 -48.89 1.80 -8.55
CA TYR A 729 -47.48 1.47 -8.41
C TYR A 729 -46.58 2.72 -8.42
N GLU A 730 -46.84 3.69 -9.29
CA GLU A 730 -46.12 4.98 -9.32
C GLU A 730 -46.38 5.81 -8.05
N SER A 731 -47.62 5.82 -7.54
CA SER A 731 -47.97 6.47 -6.27
C SER A 731 -47.26 5.80 -5.09
N ARG A 732 -47.19 4.46 -5.06
CA ARG A 732 -46.43 3.72 -4.04
C ARG A 732 -44.92 3.91 -4.17
N TRP A 733 -44.40 4.04 -5.38
CA TRP A 733 -42.98 4.29 -5.64
C TRP A 733 -42.55 5.67 -5.14
N SER A 734 -43.30 6.72 -5.50
CA SER A 734 -43.06 8.08 -5.01
C SER A 734 -43.22 8.19 -3.49
N GLU A 735 -44.22 7.53 -2.89
CA GLU A 735 -44.30 7.39 -1.42
C GLU A 735 -43.06 6.72 -0.82
N CYS A 736 -42.54 5.65 -1.44
CA CYS A 736 -41.34 4.96 -0.96
C CYS A 736 -40.09 5.84 -1.09
N GLU A 737 -39.96 6.61 -2.17
CA GLU A 737 -38.85 7.55 -2.39
C GLU A 737 -38.86 8.67 -1.33
N VAL A 738 -40.02 9.27 -1.07
CA VAL A 738 -40.20 10.30 -0.02
C VAL A 738 -39.92 9.71 1.37
N LYS A 739 -40.34 8.47 1.64
CA LYS A 739 -40.01 7.74 2.89
C LYS A 739 -38.51 7.41 2.99
N MET A 740 -37.80 7.26 1.88
CA MET A 740 -36.36 7.03 1.87
C MET A 740 -35.59 8.33 2.15
N LYS A 741 -35.91 9.42 1.44
CA LYS A 741 -35.32 10.75 1.64
C LYS A 741 -35.54 11.29 3.06
N SER A 742 -36.76 11.18 3.58
CA SER A 742 -37.07 11.60 4.97
C SER A 742 -36.34 10.75 6.02
N MET A 743 -36.09 9.46 5.74
CA MET A 743 -35.33 8.59 6.64
C MET A 743 -33.82 8.89 6.62
N GLU A 744 -33.27 9.21 5.45
CA GLU A 744 -31.90 9.70 5.30
C GLU A 744 -31.68 11.02 6.04
N GLU A 745 -32.62 11.98 5.91
CA GLU A 745 -32.59 13.21 6.70
C GLU A 745 -32.63 12.96 8.21
N VAL A 746 -33.47 12.02 8.67
CA VAL A 746 -33.56 11.64 10.08
C VAL A 746 -32.25 11.01 10.56
N TRP A 747 -31.62 10.15 9.76
CA TRP A 747 -30.30 9.59 10.08
C TRP A 747 -29.22 10.67 10.14
N GLN A 748 -29.16 11.60 9.19
CA GLN A 748 -28.20 12.70 9.27
C GLN A 748 -28.44 13.60 10.49
N LYS A 749 -29.70 13.93 10.81
CA LYS A 749 -30.06 14.70 12.02
C LYS A 749 -29.64 13.96 13.30
N GLN A 750 -29.82 12.64 13.36
CA GLN A 750 -29.39 11.82 14.50
C GLN A 750 -27.86 11.69 14.60
N MET A 751 -27.15 11.53 13.48
CA MET A 751 -25.68 11.45 13.46
C MET A 751 -25.06 12.76 13.96
N ARG A 752 -25.55 13.92 13.48
CA ARG A 752 -25.15 15.25 13.97
C ARG A 752 -25.47 15.45 15.45
N SER A 753 -26.58 14.90 15.95
CA SER A 753 -26.93 14.94 17.38
C SER A 753 -25.98 14.12 18.25
N LEU A 754 -25.57 12.93 17.80
CA LEU A 754 -24.58 12.10 18.49
C LEU A 754 -23.19 12.74 18.47
N GLN A 755 -22.77 13.29 17.32
CA GLN A 755 -21.51 14.02 17.17
C GLN A 755 -21.46 15.26 18.08
N SER A 756 -22.56 16.02 18.15
CA SER A 756 -22.72 17.13 19.11
C SER A 756 -22.61 16.64 20.56
N SER A 757 -23.31 15.57 20.93
CA SER A 757 -23.26 14.98 22.27
C SER A 757 -21.85 14.51 22.67
N LEU A 758 -21.09 13.97 21.72
CA LEU A 758 -19.69 13.57 21.90
C LEU A 758 -18.77 14.80 22.05
N SER A 759 -19.00 15.85 21.26
CA SER A 759 -18.27 17.13 21.39
C SER A 759 -18.53 17.81 22.74
N ILE A 760 -19.77 17.71 23.26
CA ILE A 760 -20.15 18.22 24.58
C ILE A 760 -19.43 17.41 25.67
N ALA A 761 -19.41 16.07 25.58
CA ALA A 761 -18.67 15.24 26.53
C ALA A 761 -17.15 15.53 26.54
N LYS A 762 -16.55 15.78 25.37
CA LYS A 762 -15.15 16.26 25.27
C LYS A 762 -14.97 17.64 25.92
N LYS A 763 -15.90 18.58 25.69
CA LYS A 763 -15.84 19.94 26.27
C LYS A 763 -16.05 19.96 27.78
N SER A 764 -16.95 19.13 28.33
CA SER A 764 -17.17 19.06 29.79
C SER A 764 -15.89 18.72 30.55
N LEU A 765 -15.05 17.83 30.01
CA LEU A 765 -13.77 17.47 30.63
C LEU A 765 -12.70 18.55 30.48
N ALA A 766 -12.72 19.32 29.38
CA ALA A 766 -11.85 20.48 29.23
C ALA A 766 -12.23 21.65 30.15
N VAL A 767 -13.52 21.78 30.50
CA VAL A 767 -13.99 22.81 31.45
C VAL A 767 -13.54 22.49 32.88
N ASP A 768 -13.61 21.23 33.31
CA ASP A 768 -13.10 20.79 34.64
C ASP A 768 -11.58 21.02 34.82
N GLU A 769 -10.77 20.98 33.75
CA GLU A 769 -9.36 21.40 33.82
C GLU A 769 -9.19 22.93 33.85
N SER A 770 -10.10 23.68 33.24
CA SER A 770 -10.02 25.16 33.21
C SER A 770 -10.46 25.82 34.52
N GLU A 771 -11.49 25.31 35.20
CA GLU A 771 -12.00 25.91 36.45
C GLU A 771 -11.07 25.74 37.67
N ARG A 772 -10.10 24.81 37.62
CA ARG A 772 -9.03 24.73 38.64
C ARG A 772 -7.84 25.67 38.38
N ASN A 773 -7.73 26.26 37.18
CA ASN A 773 -6.59 27.10 36.78
C ASN A 773 -6.90 28.61 36.71
N SER A 774 -8.15 29.03 36.96
CA SER A 774 -8.59 30.43 36.82
C SER A 774 -8.43 31.31 38.07
N ASP A 775 -7.91 30.79 39.19
CA ASP A 775 -7.72 31.52 40.46
C ASP A 775 -6.31 32.14 40.61
N ALA A 776 -5.72 32.59 39.49
CA ALA A 776 -4.58 33.50 39.44
C ALA A 776 -4.54 34.23 38.08
N SER A 777 -5.22 35.38 37.97
CA SER A 777 -5.26 36.19 36.74
C SER A 777 -4.52 37.51 36.90
N VAL A 778 -3.65 37.86 35.94
CA VAL A 778 -3.53 39.16 35.25
C VAL A 778 -2.71 38.96 33.95
N ASN A 779 -3.32 39.27 32.79
CA ASN A 779 -2.81 39.85 31.53
C ASN A 779 -1.30 39.70 31.15
N THR A 780 -0.88 39.43 29.91
CA THR A 780 -1.52 39.60 28.57
C THR A 780 -0.76 38.80 27.48
N SER A 781 -1.46 38.45 26.38
CA SER A 781 -1.02 38.13 24.99
C SER A 781 0.49 38.26 24.61
N ASP A 782 1.09 37.41 23.77
CA ASP A 782 0.55 36.27 22.99
C ASP A 782 1.63 35.30 22.46
N GLU A 783 1.19 34.11 22.05
CA GLU A 783 1.84 33.16 21.13
C GLU A 783 3.35 32.82 21.25
N ARG A 784 3.68 31.75 22.01
CA ARG A 784 4.25 30.54 21.39
C ARG A 784 4.28 29.30 22.30
N GLU A 785 4.09 28.14 21.66
CA GLU A 785 4.30 26.82 22.27
C GLU A 785 5.77 26.60 22.65
N TYR A 786 6.00 26.07 23.86
CA TYR A 786 7.27 25.46 24.24
C TYR A 786 7.03 24.30 25.22
N CYS A 787 7.29 23.09 24.75
CA CYS A 787 8.32 22.21 25.32
C CYS A 787 9.14 22.83 26.48
N TRP A 788 9.45 22.19 27.61
CA TRP A 788 9.65 20.77 27.96
C TRP A 788 10.09 20.75 29.46
N ASP A 789 10.71 19.66 29.93
CA ASP A 789 11.48 19.51 31.20
C ASP A 789 10.66 19.42 32.50
N THR A 790 11.11 18.75 33.58
CA THR A 790 12.33 17.99 33.93
C THR A 790 11.88 16.75 34.74
N GLY A 791 12.62 15.71 35.14
CA GLY A 791 14.06 15.49 35.32
C GLY A 791 14.30 14.68 36.61
N SER A 792 15.11 13.61 36.52
CA SER A 792 15.92 13.02 37.60
C SER A 792 15.31 12.14 38.75
N ASN A 793 15.75 10.87 38.73
CA ASN A 793 16.35 10.08 39.83
C ASN A 793 15.62 9.54 41.10
N HIS A 794 15.77 8.20 41.22
CA HIS A 794 16.14 7.39 42.40
C HIS A 794 15.06 6.72 43.30
N LYS A 795 14.96 5.39 43.10
CA LYS A 795 14.90 4.30 44.11
C LYS A 795 14.10 4.50 45.42
N GLY A 796 12.78 4.29 45.31
CA GLY A 796 11.95 3.46 46.21
C GLY A 796 11.79 3.83 47.71
N PRO A 797 10.89 3.16 48.45
CA PRO A 797 9.98 2.07 48.04
C PRO A 797 8.48 2.49 48.08
N GLU A 798 7.59 1.49 47.99
CA GLU A 798 6.17 1.48 48.46
C GLU A 798 5.00 1.90 47.53
N SER A 799 4.00 1.00 47.51
CA SER A 799 2.58 1.14 47.16
C SER A 799 2.18 1.58 45.73
N ASN A 800 1.45 0.68 45.04
CA ASN A 800 0.72 0.98 43.81
C ASN A 800 -0.47 1.92 44.07
N GLY A 801 -0.60 2.97 43.27
CA GLY A 801 -1.72 3.92 43.31
C GLY A 801 -1.82 4.80 42.06
N LEU A 802 -2.00 4.19 40.88
CA LEU A 802 -2.21 4.92 39.62
C LEU A 802 -3.57 5.65 39.62
N ARG A 803 -3.56 6.96 39.30
CA ARG A 803 -4.76 7.83 39.38
C ARG A 803 -5.83 7.46 38.33
N PRO A 804 -7.14 7.61 38.64
CA PRO A 804 -8.20 7.15 37.73
C PRO A 804 -8.49 8.01 36.48
N MET A 805 -8.08 9.28 36.44
CA MET A 805 -8.53 10.21 35.39
C MET A 805 -8.01 9.91 33.97
N SER A 806 -6.78 9.42 33.81
CA SER A 806 -6.21 9.17 32.46
C SER A 806 -6.94 8.05 31.70
N ALA A 807 -7.59 7.14 32.42
CA ALA A 807 -8.45 6.12 31.83
C ALA A 807 -9.71 6.72 31.16
N GLY A 808 -10.27 7.80 31.69
CA GLY A 808 -11.47 8.45 31.14
C GLY A 808 -11.23 9.01 29.73
N LEU A 809 -10.10 9.68 29.53
CA LEU A 809 -9.68 10.23 28.23
C LEU A 809 -9.46 9.13 27.18
N SER A 810 -8.81 8.02 27.55
CA SER A 810 -8.56 6.92 26.60
C SER A 810 -9.85 6.22 26.16
N VAL A 811 -10.84 6.09 27.05
CA VAL A 811 -12.14 5.49 26.73
C VAL A 811 -12.96 6.38 25.79
N ILE A 812 -12.95 7.71 25.97
CA ILE A 812 -13.66 8.64 25.07
C ILE A 812 -13.02 8.69 23.69
N SER A 813 -11.68 8.73 23.60
CA SER A 813 -10.97 8.71 22.31
C SER A 813 -11.29 7.44 21.52
N ARG A 814 -11.27 6.27 22.19
CA ARG A 814 -11.63 4.99 21.56
C ARG A 814 -13.09 4.93 21.08
N LEU A 815 -14.03 5.51 21.84
CA LEU A 815 -15.43 5.61 21.38
C LEU A 815 -15.57 6.55 20.18
N ALA A 816 -14.81 7.64 20.12
CA ALA A 816 -14.81 8.56 18.97
C ALA A 816 -14.28 7.88 17.70
N GLU A 817 -13.20 7.10 17.81
CA GLU A 817 -12.66 6.29 16.69
C GLU A 817 -13.66 5.22 16.22
N GLU A 818 -14.32 4.51 17.14
CA GLU A 818 -15.35 3.52 16.79
C GLU A 818 -16.54 4.18 16.08
N PHE A 819 -16.95 5.39 16.52
CA PHE A 819 -18.05 6.13 15.89
C PHE A 819 -17.72 6.54 14.46
N GLU A 820 -16.53 7.10 14.21
CA GLU A 820 -16.10 7.52 12.87
C GLU A 820 -16.02 6.32 11.92
N GLN A 821 -15.40 5.21 12.37
CA GLN A 821 -15.27 3.98 11.58
C GLN A 821 -16.65 3.37 11.24
N ARG A 822 -17.58 3.35 12.20
CA ARG A 822 -18.93 2.80 11.98
C ARG A 822 -19.80 3.72 11.12
N SER A 823 -19.68 5.04 11.28
CA SER A 823 -20.34 6.04 10.44
C SER A 823 -19.98 5.84 8.96
N GLN A 824 -18.69 5.68 8.65
CA GLN A 824 -18.21 5.44 7.29
C GLN A 824 -18.79 4.15 6.70
N VAL A 825 -18.74 3.03 7.43
CA VAL A 825 -19.27 1.73 6.97
C VAL A 825 -20.77 1.80 6.65
N PHE A 826 -21.58 2.41 7.52
CA PHE A 826 -23.02 2.56 7.24
C PHE A 826 -23.30 3.49 6.05
N GLY A 827 -22.45 4.49 5.80
CA GLY A 827 -22.54 5.36 4.63
C GLY A 827 -22.21 4.62 3.32
N ASP A 828 -21.14 3.82 3.32
CA ASP A 828 -20.73 3.04 2.15
C ASP A 828 -21.73 1.93 1.82
N ASP A 829 -22.24 1.21 2.82
CA ASP A 829 -23.30 0.19 2.66
C ASP A 829 -24.60 0.80 2.10
N ALA A 830 -25.00 1.99 2.59
CA ALA A 830 -26.19 2.67 2.10
C ALA A 830 -26.03 3.14 0.65
N LYS A 831 -24.85 3.68 0.30
CA LYS A 831 -24.53 4.10 -1.07
C LYS A 831 -24.55 2.92 -2.05
N PHE A 832 -23.94 1.80 -1.68
CA PHE A 832 -23.97 0.57 -2.48
C PHE A 832 -25.40 0.07 -2.74
N LEU A 833 -26.28 0.10 -1.74
CA LEU A 833 -27.69 -0.30 -1.92
C LEU A 833 -28.47 0.65 -2.85
N VAL A 834 -28.11 1.94 -2.90
CA VAL A 834 -28.67 2.91 -3.86
C VAL A 834 -28.17 2.62 -5.28
N GLU A 835 -26.88 2.34 -5.47
CA GLU A 835 -26.26 2.00 -6.78
C GLU A 835 -26.78 0.67 -7.36
N VAL A 836 -27.06 -0.32 -6.52
CA VAL A 836 -27.72 -1.58 -6.94
C VAL A 836 -29.19 -1.34 -7.30
N LYS A 837 -29.90 -0.45 -6.57
CA LYS A 837 -31.33 -0.17 -6.83
C LYS A 837 -31.54 0.78 -8.02
N SER A 838 -30.56 1.60 -8.39
CA SER A 838 -30.59 2.44 -9.60
C SER A 838 -30.32 1.67 -10.90
N GLY A 839 -29.98 0.37 -10.80
CA GLY A 839 -29.61 -0.46 -11.95
C GLY A 839 -28.18 -0.24 -12.45
N GLN A 840 -27.35 0.50 -11.71
CA GLN A 840 -25.95 0.75 -12.06
C GLN A 840 -25.00 -0.36 -11.60
N GLY A 841 -25.43 -1.23 -10.67
CA GLY A 841 -24.69 -2.43 -10.25
C GLY A 841 -25.47 -3.73 -10.46
N GLU A 842 -24.88 -4.70 -11.17
CA GLU A 842 -25.41 -6.05 -11.29
C GLU A 842 -25.19 -6.87 -10.00
N ALA A 843 -26.19 -6.90 -9.11
CA ALA A 843 -26.19 -7.77 -7.93
C ALA A 843 -27.52 -8.50 -7.77
N SER A 844 -27.48 -9.82 -7.53
CA SER A 844 -28.68 -10.66 -7.34
C SER A 844 -29.28 -10.54 -5.92
N LEU A 845 -29.46 -9.31 -5.44
CA LEU A 845 -29.94 -8.98 -4.10
C LEU A 845 -31.29 -8.26 -4.17
N ASN A 846 -32.13 -8.43 -3.15
CA ASN A 846 -33.37 -7.65 -3.01
C ASN A 846 -33.06 -6.39 -2.19
N PRO A 847 -32.96 -5.20 -2.80
CA PRO A 847 -32.48 -4.00 -2.10
C PRO A 847 -33.42 -3.58 -0.97
N ASP A 848 -34.72 -3.81 -1.08
CA ASP A 848 -35.67 -3.49 -0.01
C ASP A 848 -35.59 -4.44 1.19
N ARG A 849 -35.02 -5.64 1.02
CA ARG A 849 -34.72 -6.57 2.13
C ARG A 849 -33.45 -6.15 2.84
N GLU A 850 -32.38 -5.88 2.10
CA GLU A 850 -31.09 -5.48 2.70
C GLU A 850 -31.15 -4.07 3.29
N LEU A 851 -31.92 -3.13 2.73
CA LEU A 851 -32.13 -1.81 3.35
C LEU A 851 -32.86 -1.91 4.70
N ARG A 852 -33.84 -2.82 4.83
CA ARG A 852 -34.49 -3.11 6.13
C ARG A 852 -33.52 -3.73 7.14
N ARG A 853 -32.63 -4.62 6.67
CA ARG A 853 -31.58 -5.23 7.49
C ARG A 853 -30.56 -4.19 7.95
N LEU A 854 -30.09 -3.32 7.06
CA LEU A 854 -29.16 -2.23 7.37
C LEU A 854 -29.76 -1.27 8.39
N LYS A 855 -31.03 -0.88 8.22
CA LYS A 855 -31.78 -0.09 9.22
C LYS A 855 -31.85 -0.77 10.59
N GLN A 856 -32.11 -2.08 10.62
CA GLN A 856 -32.17 -2.83 11.87
C GLN A 856 -30.78 -2.95 12.54
N MET A 857 -29.71 -3.12 11.75
CA MET A 857 -28.34 -3.10 12.25
C MET A 857 -27.95 -1.71 12.79
N PHE A 858 -28.31 -0.64 12.09
CA PHE A 858 -28.06 0.74 12.54
C PHE A 858 -28.77 1.06 13.85
N GLU A 859 -30.08 0.79 13.99
CA GLU A 859 -30.80 1.06 15.25
C GLU A 859 -30.29 0.18 16.41
N THR A 860 -29.85 -1.05 16.12
CA THR A 860 -29.25 -1.93 17.13
C THR A 860 -27.90 -1.38 17.61
N TRP A 861 -27.02 -1.02 16.69
CA TRP A 861 -25.72 -0.40 17.00
C TRP A 861 -25.88 0.94 17.71
N LYS A 862 -26.77 1.81 17.23
CA LYS A 862 -27.09 3.11 17.85
C LYS A 862 -27.60 2.95 19.28
N LYS A 863 -28.46 1.96 19.55
CA LYS A 863 -28.96 1.67 20.91
C LYS A 863 -27.82 1.22 21.83
N ASP A 864 -26.96 0.32 21.36
CA ASP A 864 -25.78 -0.17 22.08
C ASP A 864 -24.77 0.96 22.35
N TYR A 865 -24.39 1.71 21.32
CA TYR A 865 -23.48 2.85 21.44
C TYR A 865 -24.02 3.94 22.38
N ALA A 866 -25.33 4.22 22.35
CA ALA A 866 -25.97 5.15 23.30
C ALA A 866 -26.05 4.60 24.74
N VAL A 867 -26.05 3.28 24.95
CA VAL A 867 -25.87 2.69 26.29
C VAL A 867 -24.43 2.89 26.75
N ARG A 868 -23.44 2.49 25.95
CA ARG A 868 -22.00 2.63 26.27
C ARG A 868 -21.58 4.08 26.51
N LEU A 869 -22.13 5.03 25.76
CA LEU A 869 -21.90 6.47 25.98
C LEU A 869 -22.48 6.96 27.32
N ARG A 870 -23.66 6.46 27.73
CA ARG A 870 -24.27 6.77 29.03
C ARG A 870 -23.51 6.14 30.19
N GLU A 871 -23.07 4.89 30.04
CA GLU A 871 -22.23 4.19 31.03
C GLU A 871 -20.92 4.95 31.23
N THR A 872 -20.24 5.33 30.14
CA THR A 872 -19.02 6.16 30.19
C THR A 872 -19.28 7.50 30.88
N LYS A 873 -20.40 8.17 30.58
CA LYS A 873 -20.79 9.41 31.26
C LYS A 873 -21.09 9.22 32.75
N VAL A 874 -21.69 8.08 33.16
CA VAL A 874 -21.91 7.75 34.57
C VAL A 874 -20.59 7.44 35.28
N VAL A 875 -19.65 6.76 34.63
CA VAL A 875 -18.30 6.51 35.18
C VAL A 875 -17.57 7.83 35.40
N LEU A 876 -17.59 8.76 34.43
CA LEU A 876 -16.98 10.08 34.56
C LEU A 876 -17.65 10.93 35.66
N ASN A 877 -18.98 10.92 35.75
CA ASN A 877 -19.71 11.60 36.82
C ASN A 877 -19.43 10.99 38.22
N LYS A 878 -19.15 9.69 38.32
CA LYS A 878 -18.73 9.05 39.58
C LYS A 878 -17.30 9.47 39.96
N LEU A 879 -16.39 9.47 38.99
CA LEU A 879 -15.01 9.94 39.16
C LEU A 879 -14.94 11.40 39.64
N GLY A 880 -15.80 12.28 39.12
CA GLY A 880 -15.92 13.67 39.61
C GLY A 880 -16.54 13.81 41.01
N ASN A 881 -17.45 12.91 41.41
CA ASN A 881 -18.11 12.98 42.72
C ASN A 881 -17.32 12.32 43.86
N GLU A 882 -16.44 11.35 43.60
CA GLU A 882 -15.67 10.69 44.67
C GLU A 882 -14.57 11.59 45.25
N GLU A 883 -13.98 12.52 44.49
CA GLU A 883 -13.11 13.58 45.05
C GLU A 883 -13.91 14.63 45.87
N GLY A 884 -15.20 14.84 45.58
CA GLY A 884 -16.04 15.84 46.23
C GLY A 884 -16.57 15.47 47.62
N ALA A 885 -16.42 14.22 48.05
CA ALA A 885 -17.04 13.69 49.26
C ALA A 885 -16.19 13.88 50.54
N LEU A 886 -14.89 14.16 50.43
CA LEU A 886 -13.98 14.21 51.59
C LEU A 886 -13.87 15.59 52.25
N ASP A 887 -14.30 16.68 51.58
CA ASP A 887 -13.98 18.06 52.00
C ASP A 887 -15.20 18.92 52.38
N ARG A 888 -16.29 18.27 52.85
CA ARG A 888 -17.49 18.97 53.38
C ARG A 888 -17.81 18.63 54.84
N VAL A 889 -16.77 18.51 55.68
CA VAL A 889 -16.92 18.46 57.15
C VAL A 889 -16.05 19.53 57.84
N LYS A 890 -16.27 20.82 57.51
CA LYS A 890 -16.05 21.99 58.42
C LYS A 890 -16.42 23.33 57.75
N LYS A 891 -17.72 23.64 57.69
CA LYS A 891 -18.28 25.01 57.75
C LYS A 891 -19.83 24.96 57.87
N LYS A 892 -20.31 24.67 59.07
CA LYS A 892 -21.64 25.14 59.50
C LYS A 892 -21.47 26.56 60.01
N TRP A 893 -22.30 27.51 59.56
CA TRP A 893 -22.90 28.55 60.42
C TRP A 893 -23.93 29.39 59.64
N TRP A 894 -25.15 29.47 60.20
CA TRP A 894 -26.33 30.29 59.80
C TRP A 894 -26.98 30.01 58.41
N GLY A 895 -28.32 30.02 58.25
CA GLY A 895 -29.39 29.96 59.26
C GLY A 895 -30.72 30.65 58.87
N ARG A 896 -31.70 29.88 58.34
CA ARG A 896 -33.11 30.30 58.04
C ARG A 896 -33.23 31.37 56.92
N ARG A 897 -34.38 31.65 56.28
CA ARG A 897 -35.80 31.47 56.66
C ARG A 897 -36.72 31.61 55.42
N ASN A 898 -37.77 30.76 55.29
CA ASN A 898 -39.05 31.01 54.56
C ASN A 898 -38.99 31.40 53.05
N SER A 899 -40.06 31.37 52.24
CA SER A 899 -41.33 30.62 52.19
C SER A 899 -42.01 30.94 50.84
N THR A 900 -42.56 29.93 50.14
CA THR A 900 -43.79 29.95 49.27
C THR A 900 -44.17 31.13 48.34
N ARG A 901 -44.90 30.78 47.26
CA ARG A 901 -45.75 31.63 46.37
C ARG A 901 -45.01 32.26 45.18
N ASP A 902 -45.61 32.39 43.99
CA ASP A 902 -46.88 31.87 43.43
C ASP A 902 -46.76 31.77 41.89
N THR A 903 -47.75 31.13 41.25
CA THR A 903 -48.01 30.97 39.79
C THR A 903 -47.04 30.13 38.95
#